data_AF-A0A223AR66-F1
#
_entry.id   AF-A0A223AR66-F1
#
_cell.length_a   1.000
_cell.length_b   1.000
_cell.length_c   1.000
_cell.angle_alpha   90.00
_cell.angle_beta   90.00
_cell.angle_gamma   90.00
#
_symmetry.space_group_name_H-M   'P 1'
#
loop_
_entity.id
_entity.type
_entity.pdbx_description
1 polymer ?
#
loop_
_entity_poly.entity_id
_entity_poly.type
_entity_poly.pdbx_seq_one_letter_code
_entity_poly.pdbx_strand_id
1 'polypeptide(L)'
;MGKNAILKPILIGALILAVAGGIAFGMLSGGDEKPEKSAVSHKKEHMDMAKEQNEPQASEDKGTAGDYETSSSRDSGSSVFARNSRGGVRARNVISQNTRQNQGSVSNGAKPVGSTPSVSPSKPSVSPSQQGTKPDVKPGEKPGANPGTTPGANPGTNPSVNPGTTPGEPVPPVLDRQAQIEKEISDFMRRSDLKDGKYVGLGDGFDEARGGVKTIVTIKNNIIENVVFVEGQGYSGLDYMAISARAIPYLCGEEGKRNVAILKVYRKYIDQIAHAKDQAKEAEKLLGKEYASKISDARRAEMVSPVIREYLSKNHKCKKMMDAISGATLTTGGVGLSVDNALELSENDKKTGNDITEINVLEPTAINGYTGQRVLKSDIAKPLDLSGVKVELTKEDGTKIEVPYSEFDKYGIEVTNRDTGEKLYDKMNLSDETKSQALIAKITHKGSKRRTEFAIFFESYSTDYITKMEYSFDNGKTWEEVTDPAKAEDNSNNISPRQTVKLKKEYFGKKAKARTTSMSGKHYEYECRFPIDEYGYKFSFNSVNKDYESNKNANFAVYITFVEDVVDENPGTGDNHDNFNPEEGTEVEDEFTPVLSSKIINKKVGDAEPTLDEYKALISNFPNDGSVTLEVLDHPDMTENGYTLVKIKVISHSSGKESIITIGVSVA
;
A
#
# COMPACT_ATOMS: atom_id res chain seq x y z
N MET A 1 37.26 -25.88 -21.03
CA MET A 1 36.03 -25.06 -21.02
C MET A 1 35.25 -25.41 -19.76
N GLY A 2 35.01 -24.43 -18.88
CA GLY A 2 34.55 -24.68 -17.52
C GLY A 2 33.03 -24.76 -17.39
N LYS A 3 32.55 -25.80 -16.71
CA LYS A 3 31.30 -25.75 -15.95
C LYS A 3 31.64 -25.15 -14.59
N ASN A 4 30.98 -24.07 -14.18
CA ASN A 4 30.93 -23.60 -12.78
C ASN A 4 29.75 -22.63 -12.64
N ALA A 5 28.54 -23.18 -12.50
CA ALA A 5 27.39 -22.41 -12.04
C ALA A 5 27.50 -22.31 -10.51
N ILE A 6 27.75 -21.10 -9.98
CA ILE A 6 27.79 -20.85 -8.54
C ILE A 6 26.37 -20.69 -8.04
N LEU A 7 25.82 -21.79 -7.51
CA LEU A 7 24.54 -21.83 -6.84
C LEU A 7 24.63 -21.05 -5.52
N LYS A 8 23.83 -19.98 -5.35
CA LYS A 8 23.65 -19.33 -4.04
C LYS A 8 22.61 -20.15 -3.24
N PRO A 9 22.86 -20.44 -1.95
CA PRO A 9 21.87 -21.14 -1.13
C PRO A 9 20.71 -20.22 -0.75
N ILE A 10 19.52 -20.52 -1.26
CA ILE A 10 18.25 -19.98 -0.77
C ILE A 10 17.87 -20.80 0.48
N LEU A 11 17.74 -20.16 1.64
CA LEU A 11 17.28 -20.84 2.85
C LEU A 11 15.77 -20.70 2.99
N ILE A 12 15.08 -21.84 2.96
CA ILE A 12 13.62 -21.95 2.93
C ILE A 12 13.01 -21.58 4.29
N GLY A 13 11.96 -20.76 4.25
CA GLY A 13 11.15 -20.38 5.41
C GLY A 13 9.65 -20.53 5.14
N ALA A 14 9.20 -21.69 4.66
CA ALA A 14 7.78 -21.93 4.41
C ALA A 14 6.97 -21.89 5.72
N LEU A 15 6.07 -20.91 5.84
CA LEU A 15 5.07 -20.85 6.90
C LEU A 15 3.69 -21.20 6.31
N ILE A 16 3.23 -22.42 6.57
CA ILE A 16 1.87 -22.84 6.22
C ILE A 16 0.90 -22.13 7.17
N LEU A 17 0.17 -21.14 6.65
CA LEU A 17 -0.95 -20.51 7.35
C LEU A 17 -2.26 -21.16 6.92
N ALA A 18 -2.64 -22.22 7.64
CA ALA A 18 -3.99 -22.76 7.56
C ALA A 18 -4.95 -21.78 8.26
N VAL A 19 -5.85 -21.14 7.50
CA VAL A 19 -6.99 -20.40 8.06
C VAL A 19 -8.21 -21.31 7.99
N ALA A 20 -8.63 -21.80 9.15
CA ALA A 20 -9.90 -22.50 9.33
C ALA A 20 -10.66 -21.86 10.51
N GLY A 21 -11.99 -21.87 10.43
CA GLY A 21 -12.86 -21.26 11.44
C GLY A 21 -12.73 -21.92 12.82
N GLY A 22 -13.05 -21.16 13.87
CA GLY A 22 -12.95 -21.67 15.25
C GLY A 22 -14.16 -22.51 15.68
N ILE A 23 -14.01 -23.19 16.82
CA ILE A 23 -14.95 -23.20 17.96
C ILE A 23 -14.32 -23.97 19.15
N ALA A 24 -14.30 -23.30 20.31
CA ALA A 24 -14.39 -23.77 21.70
C ALA A 24 -13.52 -24.89 22.35
N PHE A 25 -13.20 -24.58 23.62
CA PHE A 25 -13.06 -25.46 24.80
C PHE A 25 -11.74 -26.22 25.10
N GLY A 26 -11.35 -26.21 26.39
CA GLY A 26 -10.41 -27.17 27.00
C GLY A 26 -9.20 -26.56 27.70
N MET A 27 -9.18 -26.57 29.03
CA MET A 27 -7.97 -26.29 29.83
C MET A 27 -7.00 -27.48 29.75
N LEU A 28 -5.67 -27.23 29.66
CA LEU A 28 -4.71 -27.69 30.67
C LEU A 28 -3.33 -27.03 30.53
N SER A 29 -2.55 -27.11 31.60
CA SER A 29 -1.22 -26.52 31.83
C SER A 29 -0.04 -27.30 31.25
N GLY A 30 1.08 -26.61 30.95
CA GLY A 30 2.42 -27.23 31.04
C GLY A 30 3.52 -26.63 30.15
N GLY A 31 4.61 -26.16 30.78
CA GLY A 31 5.99 -26.44 30.38
C GLY A 31 6.56 -25.93 29.04
N ASP A 32 7.36 -24.87 29.16
CA ASP A 32 8.73 -24.76 28.61
C ASP A 32 9.05 -24.37 27.14
N GLU A 33 10.08 -23.52 27.07
CA GLU A 33 11.04 -23.20 26.00
C GLU A 33 10.54 -22.73 24.61
N LYS A 34 10.50 -21.39 24.46
CA LYS A 34 10.52 -20.70 23.16
C LYS A 34 11.95 -20.52 22.63
N PRO A 35 12.28 -20.97 21.41
CA PRO A 35 13.44 -20.45 20.69
C PRO A 35 13.12 -19.08 20.07
N GLU A 36 13.86 -18.04 20.45
CA GLU A 36 13.71 -16.71 19.84
C GLU A 36 14.14 -16.72 18.35
N LYS A 37 13.20 -16.42 17.46
CA LYS A 37 13.50 -16.14 16.05
C LYS A 37 13.71 -14.64 15.84
N SER A 38 14.83 -14.30 15.21
CA SER A 38 15.29 -12.94 14.93
C SER A 38 14.38 -12.19 13.96
N ALA A 39 13.31 -11.57 14.46
CA ALA A 39 12.61 -10.51 13.74
C ALA A 39 13.29 -9.17 14.02
N VAL A 40 13.84 -8.52 12.99
CA VAL A 40 14.28 -7.12 13.08
C VAL A 40 13.02 -6.26 13.16
N SER A 41 12.56 -6.05 14.39
CA SER A 41 11.46 -5.13 14.69
C SER A 41 11.95 -3.70 14.51
N HIS A 42 11.60 -3.06 13.39
CA HIS A 42 11.88 -1.65 13.07
C HIS A 42 11.10 -0.66 13.96
N LYS A 43 10.84 -1.00 15.23
CA LYS A 43 9.93 -0.28 16.14
C LYS A 43 10.63 0.17 17.42
N LYS A 44 11.78 0.86 17.31
CA LYS A 44 12.42 1.49 18.48
C LYS A 44 13.39 2.67 18.28
N GLU A 45 13.17 3.57 17.32
CA GLU A 45 13.87 4.89 17.36
C GLU A 45 13.22 5.89 18.35
N HIS A 46 12.03 5.60 18.88
CA HIS A 46 11.28 6.48 19.80
C HIS A 46 11.80 6.57 21.25
N MET A 47 12.91 5.93 21.65
CA MET A 47 13.28 5.83 23.08
C MET A 47 14.55 6.56 23.54
N ASP A 48 15.40 7.11 22.66
CA ASP A 48 16.66 7.76 23.08
C ASP A 48 16.72 9.28 22.81
N MET A 49 15.57 9.94 22.56
CA MET A 49 15.45 11.41 22.50
C MET A 49 15.76 12.14 23.83
N ALA A 50 16.01 11.40 24.92
CA ALA A 50 16.14 11.95 26.28
C ALA A 50 17.59 11.97 26.83
N LYS A 51 18.61 11.64 26.02
CA LYS A 51 20.02 11.56 26.48
C LYS A 51 21.05 12.39 25.71
N GLU A 52 20.65 13.11 24.66
CA GLU A 52 21.59 13.93 23.87
C GLU A 52 21.13 15.40 23.79
N GLN A 53 21.13 16.08 24.94
CA GLN A 53 21.09 17.54 25.00
C GLN A 53 22.08 18.11 26.03
N ASN A 54 22.89 19.07 25.56
CA ASN A 54 23.69 20.04 26.32
C ASN A 54 24.83 19.53 27.23
N GLU A 55 25.99 19.28 26.62
CA GLU A 55 27.24 19.86 27.13
C GLU A 55 27.63 21.07 26.26
N PRO A 56 27.72 22.30 26.81
CA PRO A 56 28.22 23.44 26.05
C PRO A 56 29.74 23.38 25.96
N GLN A 57 30.29 23.26 24.74
CA GLN A 57 31.74 23.45 24.55
C GLN A 57 32.11 24.92 24.79
N ALA A 58 33.11 25.14 25.65
CA ALA A 58 33.61 26.47 25.95
C ALA A 58 34.29 27.10 24.72
N SER A 59 33.84 28.29 24.34
CA SER A 59 34.57 29.16 23.41
C SER A 59 35.58 30.01 24.17
N GLU A 60 36.87 29.78 23.94
CA GLU A 60 37.90 30.77 24.27
C GLU A 60 37.85 31.90 23.23
N ASP A 61 37.20 33.01 23.55
CA ASP A 61 37.60 34.31 23.03
C ASP A 61 37.33 35.42 24.07
N LYS A 62 38.19 36.45 24.09
CA LYS A 62 38.20 37.49 25.12
C LYS A 62 37.56 38.78 24.59
N GLY A 63 36.48 39.25 25.20
CA GLY A 63 35.83 40.50 24.77
C GLY A 63 34.76 41.09 25.69
N THR A 64 35.19 41.65 26.83
CA THR A 64 34.56 42.79 27.57
C THR A 64 33.03 42.98 27.59
N ALA A 65 32.50 42.83 28.82
CA ALA A 65 31.58 43.74 29.54
C ALA A 65 30.14 44.01 29.02
N GLY A 66 29.18 43.88 29.95
CA GLY A 66 27.77 44.24 29.77
C GLY A 66 26.89 43.61 30.86
N ASP A 67 26.74 44.30 31.98
CA ASP A 67 26.03 43.83 33.18
C ASP A 67 24.52 43.68 32.96
N TYR A 68 23.87 42.67 33.58
CA TYR A 68 23.02 42.89 34.77
C TYR A 68 22.52 41.56 35.40
N GLU A 69 22.18 41.61 36.68
CA GLU A 69 21.75 40.47 37.53
C GLU A 69 20.27 40.03 37.23
N THR A 70 19.61 39.04 37.85
CA THR A 70 19.71 38.48 39.22
C THR A 70 19.02 37.10 39.31
N SER A 71 19.37 36.35 40.37
CA SER A 71 18.60 35.34 41.14
C SER A 71 17.19 34.89 40.68
N SER A 72 16.73 33.67 40.94
CA SER A 72 16.89 32.95 42.22
C SER A 72 16.66 31.43 42.18
N SER A 73 17.04 30.81 43.29
CA SER A 73 17.11 29.39 43.64
C SER A 73 15.81 28.57 43.60
N ARG A 74 16.01 27.23 43.43
CA ARG A 74 15.47 26.11 44.25
C ARG A 74 14.05 26.26 44.85
N ASP A 75 13.19 25.26 44.64
CA ASP A 75 13.19 24.10 45.56
C ASP A 75 12.51 22.84 44.97
N SER A 76 12.66 21.71 45.67
CA SER A 76 12.16 20.38 45.33
C SER A 76 10.95 20.00 46.18
N GLY A 77 9.98 19.25 45.63
CA GLY A 77 8.88 18.71 46.43
C GLY A 77 7.93 17.81 45.65
N SER A 78 7.82 16.54 46.04
CA SER A 78 6.77 15.62 45.62
C SER A 78 5.44 15.96 46.35
N SER A 79 4.24 15.48 46.02
CA SER A 79 3.82 14.21 45.42
C SER A 79 2.30 14.26 45.06
N VAL A 80 1.70 13.09 44.74
CA VAL A 80 0.28 12.74 44.95
C VAL A 80 -0.78 13.10 43.87
N PHE A 81 -1.25 12.03 43.20
CA PHE A 81 -2.61 11.76 42.66
C PHE A 81 -3.39 12.84 41.87
N ALA A 82 -3.69 12.56 40.60
CA ALA A 82 -4.99 11.95 40.19
C ALA A 82 -5.12 11.86 38.66
N ARG A 83 -5.75 10.79 38.15
CA ARG A 83 -6.22 10.73 36.77
C ARG A 83 -7.55 11.47 36.65
N ASN A 84 -7.70 12.37 35.69
CA ASN A 84 -8.88 12.32 34.83
C ASN A 84 -8.68 13.01 33.48
N SER A 85 -9.10 12.33 32.41
CA SER A 85 -9.07 12.83 31.04
C SER A 85 -10.38 13.55 30.71
N ARG A 86 -10.32 14.76 30.12
CA ARG A 86 -11.32 15.22 29.13
C ARG A 86 -10.90 16.53 28.44
N GLY A 87 -11.05 16.55 27.12
CA GLY A 87 -11.46 17.68 26.27
C GLY A 87 -10.79 19.04 26.45
N GLY A 88 -10.00 19.47 25.46
CA GLY A 88 -9.44 20.82 25.42
C GLY A 88 -8.71 21.17 24.11
N VAL A 89 -9.37 21.01 22.96
CA VAL A 89 -8.82 21.46 21.67
C VAL A 89 -8.64 22.99 21.72
N ARG A 90 -7.40 23.45 21.72
CA ARG A 90 -7.05 24.86 21.48
C ARG A 90 -6.26 24.99 20.19
N ALA A 91 -6.92 25.47 19.15
CA ALA A 91 -6.29 25.92 17.92
C ALA A 91 -5.21 26.96 18.24
N ARG A 92 -4.05 26.87 17.57
CA ARG A 92 -3.06 27.94 17.55
C ARG A 92 -3.17 28.69 16.22
N ASN A 93 -3.54 29.96 16.31
CA ASN A 93 -3.32 30.91 15.23
C ASN A 93 -1.83 30.96 14.89
N VAL A 94 -1.49 30.89 13.61
CA VAL A 94 -0.20 31.38 13.10
C VAL A 94 -0.50 32.49 12.10
N ILE A 95 0.26 33.57 12.23
CA ILE A 95 -0.01 34.88 11.64
C ILE A 95 0.38 34.86 10.16
N SER A 96 -0.57 35.18 9.28
CA SER A 96 -0.29 35.57 7.90
C SER A 96 -0.11 37.08 7.83
N GLN A 97 1.01 37.54 7.26
CA GLN A 97 1.18 38.93 6.84
C GLN A 97 1.66 39.03 5.39
N ASN A 98 0.69 39.38 4.53
CA ASN A 98 0.80 40.33 3.43
C ASN A 98 2.04 40.30 2.51
N THR A 99 1.76 40.05 1.23
CA THR A 99 2.19 40.98 0.18
C THR A 99 0.99 41.34 -0.69
N ARG A 100 0.85 42.63 -1.03
CA ARG A 100 -0.36 43.19 -1.62
C ARG A 100 -0.48 42.98 -3.11
N GLN A 101 -1.73 42.79 -3.53
CA GLN A 101 -2.39 43.31 -4.72
C GLN A 101 -1.55 44.12 -5.72
N ASN A 102 -1.71 43.80 -7.00
CA ASN A 102 -1.91 44.84 -8.00
C ASN A 102 -2.99 44.41 -9.00
N GLN A 103 -4.15 45.06 -8.97
CA GLN A 103 -5.18 44.95 -10.01
C GLN A 103 -5.01 46.13 -10.97
N GLY A 104 -4.96 45.85 -12.27
CA GLY A 104 -5.12 46.83 -13.34
C GLY A 104 -6.28 46.39 -14.22
N SER A 105 -7.33 47.22 -14.30
CA SER A 105 -8.57 46.95 -15.04
C SER A 105 -8.52 47.45 -16.49
N VAL A 106 -9.67 47.41 -17.18
CA VAL A 106 -9.98 47.79 -18.58
C VAL A 106 -9.35 46.90 -19.67
N SER A 107 -10.06 46.51 -20.75
CA SER A 107 -11.37 46.95 -21.27
C SER A 107 -12.14 45.84 -22.02
N ASN A 108 -13.44 46.06 -22.24
CA ASN A 108 -14.34 45.16 -22.98
C ASN A 108 -14.26 45.39 -24.51
N GLY A 109 -14.46 44.30 -25.27
CA GLY A 109 -15.30 44.32 -26.47
C GLY A 109 -14.62 44.13 -27.83
N ALA A 110 -14.79 42.94 -28.42
CA ALA A 110 -15.26 42.74 -29.81
C ALA A 110 -15.39 41.25 -30.16
N LYS A 111 -16.59 40.82 -30.57
CA LYS A 111 -16.75 39.77 -31.61
C LYS A 111 -16.60 40.49 -32.96
N PRO A 112 -16.05 39.84 -34.00
CA PRO A 112 -16.98 39.16 -34.93
C PRO A 112 -16.45 37.88 -35.60
N VAL A 113 -17.43 37.04 -35.98
CA VAL A 113 -17.51 36.22 -37.21
C VAL A 113 -16.36 35.24 -37.54
N GLY A 114 -16.74 33.98 -37.77
CA GLY A 114 -15.81 32.94 -38.21
C GLY A 114 -15.76 32.75 -39.72
N SER A 115 -14.79 31.95 -40.16
CA SER A 115 -14.75 31.28 -41.46
C SER A 115 -14.06 29.93 -41.26
N THR A 116 -14.74 28.84 -41.58
CA THR A 116 -14.06 27.60 -41.96
C THR A 116 -13.50 27.77 -43.38
N PRO A 117 -12.42 27.05 -43.73
CA PRO A 117 -12.67 25.83 -44.49
C PRO A 117 -11.81 24.64 -44.04
N SER A 118 -12.32 23.46 -44.40
CA SER A 118 -11.70 22.15 -44.19
C SER A 118 -10.43 21.97 -45.03
N VAL A 119 -9.39 21.37 -44.45
CA VAL A 119 -8.28 20.74 -45.19
C VAL A 119 -7.93 19.43 -44.50
N SER A 120 -7.97 18.32 -45.24
CA SER A 120 -7.62 16.98 -44.75
C SER A 120 -6.11 16.84 -44.51
N PRO A 121 -5.67 16.10 -43.47
CA PRO A 121 -4.27 15.74 -43.31
C PRO A 121 -3.86 14.67 -44.34
N SER A 122 -3.01 15.06 -45.28
CA SER A 122 -2.43 14.14 -46.28
C SER A 122 -1.52 13.09 -45.63
N LYS A 123 -1.73 11.83 -46.01
CA LYS A 123 -0.93 10.66 -45.64
C LYS A 123 0.50 10.75 -46.23
N PRO A 124 1.57 10.61 -45.42
CA PRO A 124 2.91 10.40 -45.97
C PRO A 124 3.00 9.03 -46.66
N SER A 125 3.34 9.06 -47.95
CA SER A 125 3.69 7.86 -48.72
C SER A 125 5.21 7.77 -48.83
N VAL A 126 5.79 6.68 -48.36
CA VAL A 126 7.11 6.19 -48.81
C VAL A 126 7.08 4.67 -48.86
N SER A 127 7.45 4.12 -50.01
CA SER A 127 7.62 2.69 -50.27
C SER A 127 9.08 2.43 -50.70
N PRO A 128 9.56 1.17 -50.67
CA PRO A 128 10.95 0.88 -50.36
C PRO A 128 11.89 0.78 -51.56
N SER A 129 13.20 0.79 -51.27
CA SER A 129 14.27 0.45 -52.23
C SER A 129 15.17 -0.67 -51.68
N GLN A 130 15.24 -1.79 -52.40
CA GLN A 130 16.32 -2.79 -52.41
C GLN A 130 16.84 -2.88 -53.86
N GLN A 131 18.01 -3.42 -54.27
CA GLN A 131 19.15 -4.14 -53.65
C GLN A 131 20.47 -3.44 -54.12
N GLY A 132 21.73 -3.83 -53.85
CA GLY A 132 22.39 -4.94 -53.13
C GLY A 132 23.83 -4.47 -52.77
N THR A 133 24.90 -5.26 -52.61
CA THR A 133 25.18 -6.72 -52.61
C THR A 133 26.25 -7.05 -51.53
N LYS A 134 26.37 -8.34 -51.18
CA LYS A 134 27.20 -8.95 -50.09
C LYS A 134 28.74 -8.89 -50.31
N PRO A 135 29.61 -9.19 -49.30
CA PRO A 135 29.85 -10.57 -48.84
C PRO A 135 29.97 -10.81 -47.30
N ASP A 136 29.84 -12.09 -46.89
CA ASP A 136 30.08 -12.62 -45.53
C ASP A 136 31.58 -12.85 -45.24
N VAL A 137 31.97 -13.05 -43.96
CA VAL A 137 32.50 -14.34 -43.41
C VAL A 137 32.72 -14.24 -41.86
N LYS A 138 32.62 -15.39 -41.18
CA LYS A 138 32.66 -15.60 -39.70
C LYS A 138 34.08 -15.52 -39.07
N PRO A 139 34.19 -15.38 -37.74
CA PRO A 139 35.42 -15.66 -36.97
C PRO A 139 35.51 -17.12 -36.46
N GLY A 140 36.73 -17.67 -36.33
CA GLY A 140 36.97 -18.97 -35.69
C GLY A 140 38.45 -19.38 -35.53
N GLU A 141 38.79 -19.78 -34.30
CA GLU A 141 39.87 -20.74 -33.87
C GLU A 141 41.38 -20.41 -33.93
N LYS A 142 42.07 -20.89 -32.87
CA LYS A 142 43.51 -21.19 -32.67
C LYS A 142 43.58 -22.71 -32.41
N PRO A 143 44.69 -23.49 -32.66
CA PRO A 143 46.05 -23.22 -32.16
C PRO A 143 47.24 -23.77 -33.02
N GLY A 144 48.49 -23.62 -32.54
CA GLY A 144 49.72 -24.23 -33.12
C GLY A 144 51.02 -23.81 -32.40
N ALA A 145 52.09 -24.62 -32.42
CA ALA A 145 53.26 -24.51 -31.52
C ALA A 145 54.65 -24.30 -32.21
N ASN A 146 55.68 -23.98 -31.39
CA ASN A 146 57.10 -23.76 -31.73
C ASN A 146 57.87 -25.02 -32.21
N PRO A 147 59.04 -24.87 -32.86
CA PRO A 147 60.36 -24.93 -32.17
C PRO A 147 61.39 -23.87 -32.70
N GLY A 148 62.57 -23.58 -32.15
CA GLY A 148 63.27 -24.01 -30.91
C GLY A 148 64.78 -24.28 -31.12
N THR A 149 65.71 -23.51 -30.52
CA THR A 149 67.16 -23.83 -30.42
C THR A 149 67.90 -23.13 -29.27
N THR A 150 68.77 -23.86 -28.58
CA THR A 150 69.88 -23.47 -27.65
C THR A 150 71.05 -24.47 -27.92
N PRO A 151 72.20 -24.59 -27.18
CA PRO A 151 72.67 -23.89 -25.98
C PRO A 151 74.21 -23.58 -25.93
N GLY A 152 74.66 -23.09 -24.78
CA GLY A 152 76.01 -23.31 -24.22
C GLY A 152 76.17 -22.55 -22.90
N ALA A 153 76.99 -22.92 -21.92
CA ALA A 153 77.65 -24.15 -21.49
C ALA A 153 78.34 -23.76 -20.15
N ASN A 154 78.43 -24.67 -19.18
CA ASN A 154 79.03 -24.45 -17.85
C ASN A 154 80.07 -25.57 -17.62
N PRO A 155 81.11 -25.46 -16.76
CA PRO A 155 80.91 -25.88 -15.35
C PRO A 155 81.89 -25.37 -14.25
N GLY A 156 81.47 -25.54 -12.98
CA GLY A 156 82.34 -25.70 -11.80
C GLY A 156 82.61 -24.44 -10.96
N THR A 157 82.70 -24.47 -9.62
CA THR A 157 82.55 -25.54 -8.60
C THR A 157 82.04 -24.94 -7.26
N ASN A 158 81.67 -25.77 -6.30
CA ASN A 158 81.44 -25.39 -4.88
C ASN A 158 82.06 -26.49 -4.00
N PRO A 159 82.54 -26.20 -2.77
CA PRO A 159 81.70 -26.56 -1.63
C PRO A 159 81.76 -25.65 -0.39
N SER A 160 80.57 -25.48 0.21
CA SER A 160 80.31 -25.49 1.67
C SER A 160 80.79 -24.33 2.56
N VAL A 161 79.87 -23.40 2.85
CA VAL A 161 79.46 -23.05 4.24
C VAL A 161 78.04 -22.44 4.25
N ASN A 162 77.27 -22.71 5.31
CA ASN A 162 75.94 -22.16 5.60
C ASN A 162 75.66 -22.41 7.12
N PRO A 163 74.72 -21.72 7.81
CA PRO A 163 73.88 -20.59 7.40
C PRO A 163 73.89 -19.40 8.40
N GLY A 164 73.17 -18.30 8.10
CA GLY A 164 72.91 -17.30 9.16
C GLY A 164 72.33 -15.92 8.83
N THR A 165 71.40 -15.73 7.90
CA THR A 165 70.29 -14.74 8.00
C THR A 165 69.39 -14.81 6.76
N THR A 166 68.07 -14.79 6.95
CA THR A 166 67.09 -14.66 5.87
C THR A 166 66.89 -13.18 5.50
N PRO A 167 66.93 -12.81 4.21
CA PRO A 167 66.37 -11.53 3.76
C PRO A 167 64.87 -11.50 4.08
N GLY A 168 64.39 -10.39 4.66
CA GLY A 168 62.97 -10.24 5.00
C GLY A 168 62.07 -10.27 3.76
N GLU A 169 60.87 -10.83 3.91
CA GLU A 169 59.84 -10.79 2.87
C GLU A 169 59.51 -9.33 2.49
N PRO A 170 59.20 -9.04 1.21
CA PRO A 170 58.73 -7.72 0.82
C PRO A 170 57.39 -7.44 1.51
N VAL A 171 57.40 -6.45 2.43
CA VAL A 171 56.18 -5.97 3.09
C VAL A 171 55.17 -5.55 2.00
N PRO A 172 53.94 -6.10 2.00
CA PRO A 172 52.94 -5.71 1.01
C PRO A 172 52.65 -4.22 1.14
N PRO A 173 52.44 -3.50 0.01
CA PRO A 173 52.27 -2.06 0.04
C PRO A 173 51.08 -1.67 0.92
N VAL A 174 51.31 -0.75 1.86
CA VAL A 174 50.25 -0.17 2.69
C VAL A 174 49.23 0.48 1.77
N LEU A 175 48.00 -0.01 1.82
CA LEU A 175 46.90 0.50 1.01
C LEU A 175 46.61 1.96 1.40
N ASP A 176 46.91 2.90 0.50
CA ASP A 176 46.51 4.30 0.67
C ASP A 176 44.99 4.44 0.50
N ARG A 177 44.30 4.30 1.64
CA ARG A 177 42.85 4.38 1.70
C ARG A 177 42.34 5.81 1.50
N GLN A 178 43.12 6.83 1.82
CA GLN A 178 42.69 8.22 1.59
C GLN A 178 42.62 8.51 0.09
N ALA A 179 43.62 8.07 -0.68
CA ALA A 179 43.60 8.11 -2.14
C ALA A 179 42.47 7.24 -2.73
N GLN A 180 42.19 6.06 -2.15
CA GLN A 180 41.05 5.24 -2.58
C GLN A 180 39.72 5.98 -2.43
N ILE A 181 39.50 6.67 -1.30
CA ILE A 181 38.23 7.37 -1.04
C ILE A 181 38.11 8.66 -1.85
N GLU A 182 39.17 9.45 -2.01
CA GLU A 182 39.14 10.60 -2.92
C GLU A 182 38.86 10.15 -4.37
N LYS A 183 39.33 8.96 -4.77
CA LYS A 183 38.91 8.35 -6.04
C LYS A 183 37.42 8.02 -6.05
N GLU A 184 36.87 7.38 -5.01
CA GLU A 184 35.43 7.08 -4.93
C GLU A 184 34.55 8.34 -4.90
N ILE A 185 34.97 9.41 -4.21
CA ILE A 185 34.32 10.73 -4.24
C ILE A 185 34.37 11.31 -5.66
N SER A 186 35.55 11.27 -6.30
CA SER A 186 35.76 11.73 -7.68
C SER A 186 34.90 10.97 -8.69
N ASP A 187 34.78 9.65 -8.54
CA ASP A 187 33.99 8.76 -9.41
C ASP A 187 32.48 9.01 -9.23
N PHE A 188 32.03 9.47 -8.05
CA PHE A 188 30.65 9.88 -7.80
C PHE A 188 30.32 11.34 -8.13
N MET A 189 31.33 12.21 -8.27
CA MET A 189 31.14 13.63 -8.51
C MET A 189 30.74 13.91 -9.95
N ARG A 190 29.57 14.52 -10.14
CA ARG A 190 29.09 14.97 -11.47
C ARG A 190 29.92 16.14 -11.96
N ARG A 191 30.44 16.00 -13.18
CA ARG A 191 31.37 16.94 -13.82
C ARG A 191 30.83 17.54 -15.12
N SER A 192 29.69 17.06 -15.62
CA SER A 192 29.10 17.59 -16.84
C SER A 192 28.45 18.94 -16.55
N ASP A 193 28.24 19.71 -17.63
CA ASP A 193 27.43 20.91 -17.55
C ASP A 193 25.96 20.57 -17.28
N LEU A 194 25.38 21.35 -16.38
CA LEU A 194 23.98 21.26 -16.00
C LEU A 194 23.13 22.21 -16.87
N LYS A 195 21.85 21.86 -17.04
CA LYS A 195 20.80 22.77 -17.54
C LYS A 195 20.21 23.50 -16.34
N ASP A 196 20.20 24.81 -16.40
CA ASP A 196 19.57 25.66 -15.39
C ASP A 196 18.07 25.38 -15.32
N GLY A 197 17.49 25.36 -14.12
CA GLY A 197 16.09 25.00 -13.92
C GLY A 197 15.80 24.40 -12.54
N LYS A 198 14.61 23.82 -12.40
CA LYS A 198 14.17 23.11 -11.19
C LYS A 198 13.95 21.64 -11.49
N TYR A 199 14.51 20.77 -10.65
CA TYR A 199 14.53 19.32 -10.85
C TYR A 199 14.03 18.62 -9.59
N VAL A 200 13.05 17.73 -9.75
CA VAL A 200 12.58 16.86 -8.65
C VAL A 200 13.51 15.65 -8.56
N GLY A 201 14.28 15.59 -7.48
CA GLY A 201 15.17 14.49 -7.16
C GLY A 201 14.50 13.42 -6.30
N LEU A 202 14.87 12.16 -6.49
CA LEU A 202 14.33 11.01 -5.78
C LEU A 202 15.46 10.12 -5.23
N GLY A 203 15.50 9.89 -3.93
CA GLY A 203 16.50 9.05 -3.26
C GLY A 203 15.95 8.31 -2.04
N ASP A 204 16.63 7.24 -1.62
CA ASP A 204 16.03 6.27 -0.69
C ASP A 204 16.30 6.61 0.79
N GLY A 205 15.28 6.50 1.64
CA GLY A 205 15.27 7.08 2.99
C GLY A 205 15.36 6.06 4.14
N PHE A 206 14.70 6.37 5.26
CA PHE A 206 14.57 5.49 6.43
C PHE A 206 13.57 4.34 6.23
N ASP A 207 12.46 4.61 5.54
CA ASP A 207 11.40 3.64 5.27
C ASP A 207 10.94 3.78 3.81
N GLU A 208 11.49 2.91 2.97
CA GLU A 208 11.26 2.87 1.53
C GLU A 208 9.91 2.21 1.16
N ALA A 209 9.26 1.51 2.11
CA ALA A 209 7.93 0.92 1.89
C ALA A 209 6.83 1.99 1.80
N ARG A 210 7.09 3.19 2.35
CA ARG A 210 6.20 4.35 2.28
C ARG A 210 6.70 5.47 1.36
N GLY A 211 7.61 5.13 0.43
CA GLY A 211 8.18 6.03 -0.58
C GLY A 211 9.56 6.59 -0.21
N GLY A 212 10.19 7.29 -1.17
CA GLY A 212 11.54 7.83 -1.02
C GLY A 212 11.58 9.32 -0.63
N VAL A 213 12.76 9.79 -0.24
CA VAL A 213 13.08 11.20 -0.04
C VAL A 213 12.98 11.96 -1.36
N LYS A 214 12.15 12.99 -1.38
CA LYS A 214 11.94 13.87 -2.53
C LYS A 214 12.44 15.29 -2.25
N THR A 215 13.22 15.86 -3.17
CA THR A 215 13.70 17.24 -3.09
C THR A 215 13.47 17.98 -4.40
N ILE A 216 13.27 19.30 -4.34
CA ILE A 216 13.33 20.19 -5.49
C ILE A 216 14.69 20.89 -5.45
N VAL A 217 15.53 20.61 -6.44
CA VAL A 217 16.85 21.22 -6.60
C VAL A 217 16.75 22.31 -7.65
N THR A 218 17.11 23.53 -7.27
CA THR A 218 17.24 24.67 -8.19
C THR A 218 18.70 24.77 -8.63
N ILE A 219 18.92 24.69 -9.93
CA ILE A 219 20.24 24.70 -10.56
C ILE A 219 20.36 25.97 -11.39
N LYS A 220 21.50 26.65 -11.29
CA LYS A 220 21.77 27.91 -11.97
C LYS A 220 23.27 28.08 -12.20
N ASN A 221 23.69 28.52 -13.38
CA ASN A 221 25.10 28.70 -13.74
C ASN A 221 25.96 27.47 -13.39
N ASN A 222 25.46 26.26 -13.66
CA ASN A 222 26.13 24.99 -13.33
C ASN A 222 26.30 24.67 -11.83
N ILE A 223 25.67 25.44 -10.93
CA ILE A 223 25.76 25.35 -9.46
C ILE A 223 24.39 24.98 -8.86
N ILE A 224 24.38 24.32 -7.71
CA ILE A 224 23.17 24.11 -6.90
C ILE A 224 22.88 25.42 -6.14
N GLU A 225 21.86 26.17 -6.58
CA GLU A 225 21.45 27.43 -5.96
C GLU A 225 20.63 27.18 -4.68
N ASN A 226 19.74 26.19 -4.70
CA ASN A 226 18.86 25.87 -3.57
C ASN A 226 18.41 24.40 -3.60
N VAL A 227 18.14 23.82 -2.43
CA VAL A 227 17.50 22.51 -2.27
C VAL A 227 16.39 22.65 -1.22
N VAL A 228 15.18 22.23 -1.56
CA VAL A 228 14.06 22.14 -0.61
C VAL A 228 13.45 20.75 -0.64
N PHE A 229 12.88 20.30 0.48
CA PHE A 229 12.08 19.07 0.47
C PHE A 229 10.76 19.28 -0.30
N VAL A 230 10.23 18.21 -0.87
CA VAL A 230 8.82 18.17 -1.29
C VAL A 230 7.99 17.79 -0.07
N GLU A 231 7.09 18.68 0.37
CA GLU A 231 6.12 18.39 1.42
C GLU A 231 4.95 17.55 0.85
N GLY A 232 4.46 16.57 1.60
CA GLY A 232 3.27 15.79 1.22
C GLY A 232 3.26 14.34 1.71
N GLN A 233 2.21 13.62 1.30
CA GLN A 233 2.05 12.18 1.55
C GLN A 233 3.04 11.37 0.66
N GLY A 234 3.61 10.29 1.20
CA GLY A 234 4.52 9.41 0.46
C GLY A 234 6.02 9.52 0.81
N TYR A 235 6.35 10.06 1.99
CA TYR A 235 7.54 9.67 2.75
C TYR A 235 7.18 9.64 4.23
N SER A 236 7.44 8.53 4.93
CA SER A 236 7.04 8.36 6.34
C SER A 236 8.04 8.94 7.34
N GLY A 237 9.28 9.20 6.90
CA GLY A 237 10.35 9.75 7.75
C GLY A 237 10.26 11.26 7.98
N LEU A 238 9.05 11.82 8.14
CA LEU A 238 8.82 13.27 8.27
C LEU A 238 9.61 13.89 9.43
N ASP A 239 9.64 13.22 10.59
CA ASP A 239 10.39 13.67 11.77
C ASP A 239 11.91 13.78 11.48
N TYR A 240 12.43 12.91 10.61
CA TYR A 240 13.84 12.96 10.19
C TYR A 240 14.11 14.03 9.13
N MET A 241 13.12 14.52 8.39
CA MET A 241 13.34 15.54 7.35
C MET A 241 13.84 16.86 7.97
N ALA A 242 13.22 17.30 9.07
CA ALA A 242 13.64 18.50 9.80
C ALA A 242 15.08 18.37 10.35
N ILE A 243 15.52 17.15 10.64
CA ILE A 243 16.86 16.86 11.14
C ILE A 243 17.86 16.80 9.97
N SER A 244 17.55 16.06 8.90
CA SER A 244 18.35 16.00 7.67
C SER A 244 18.48 17.34 6.95
N ALA A 245 17.52 18.26 7.12
CA ALA A 245 17.59 19.62 6.58
C ALA A 245 18.86 20.38 7.01
N ARG A 246 19.48 20.01 8.14
CA ARG A 246 20.76 20.59 8.61
C ARG A 246 21.91 20.38 7.62
N ALA A 247 21.86 19.34 6.80
CA ALA A 247 22.86 19.07 5.77
C ALA A 247 22.66 19.89 4.48
N ILE A 248 21.43 20.34 4.18
CA ILE A 248 21.07 21.03 2.91
C ILE A 248 21.96 22.24 2.58
N PRO A 249 22.28 23.16 3.52
CA PRO A 249 23.12 24.33 3.21
C PRO A 249 24.50 23.97 2.65
N TYR A 250 25.03 22.79 2.98
CA TYR A 250 26.32 22.30 2.47
C TYR A 250 26.24 21.66 1.09
N LEU A 251 25.03 21.37 0.59
CA LEU A 251 24.79 20.84 -0.75
C LEU A 251 24.62 21.95 -1.81
N CYS A 252 24.54 23.21 -1.37
CA CYS A 252 24.43 24.38 -2.24
C CYS A 252 25.82 25.03 -2.48
N GLY A 253 25.93 25.83 -3.54
CA GLY A 253 27.17 26.52 -3.91
C GLY A 253 28.20 25.63 -4.63
N GLU A 254 29.40 26.19 -4.84
CA GLU A 254 30.49 25.57 -5.63
C GLU A 254 30.87 24.16 -5.17
N GLU A 255 31.01 23.97 -3.85
CA GLU A 255 31.35 22.67 -3.25
C GLU A 255 30.16 21.68 -3.25
N GLY A 256 28.96 22.12 -3.64
CA GLY A 256 27.72 21.33 -3.57
C GLY A 256 27.83 19.98 -4.29
N LYS A 257 28.37 19.96 -5.52
CA LYS A 257 28.57 18.71 -6.28
C LYS A 257 29.52 17.73 -5.56
N ARG A 258 30.57 18.24 -4.92
CA ARG A 258 31.54 17.44 -4.16
C ARG A 258 30.91 16.91 -2.87
N ASN A 259 30.16 17.74 -2.16
CA ASN A 259 29.47 17.37 -0.92
C ASN A 259 28.36 16.33 -1.16
N VAL A 260 27.62 16.42 -2.27
CA VAL A 260 26.69 15.38 -2.73
C VAL A 260 27.43 14.05 -2.98
N ALA A 261 28.58 14.07 -3.66
CA ALA A 261 29.38 12.87 -3.89
C ALA A 261 29.90 12.24 -2.58
N ILE A 262 30.27 13.06 -1.59
CA ILE A 262 30.65 12.61 -0.24
C ILE A 262 29.46 11.98 0.49
N LEU A 263 28.24 12.53 0.40
CA LEU A 263 27.04 11.88 0.95
C LEU A 263 26.74 10.53 0.29
N LYS A 264 27.05 10.36 -1.01
CA LYS A 264 26.94 9.07 -1.69
C LYS A 264 27.94 8.04 -1.16
N VAL A 265 29.19 8.43 -0.88
CA VAL A 265 30.17 7.55 -0.21
C VAL A 265 29.70 7.19 1.20
N TYR A 266 29.22 8.17 1.97
CA TYR A 266 28.67 7.96 3.31
C TYR A 266 27.52 6.94 3.31
N ARG A 267 26.50 7.13 2.45
CA ARG A 267 25.37 6.19 2.34
C ARG A 267 25.82 4.80 1.85
N LYS A 268 26.64 4.74 0.81
CA LYS A 268 27.24 3.49 0.30
C LYS A 268 27.92 2.69 1.41
N TYR A 269 28.71 3.34 2.28
CA TYR A 269 29.45 2.63 3.33
C TYR A 269 28.52 2.12 4.44
N ILE A 270 27.45 2.85 4.78
CA ILE A 270 26.39 2.36 5.66
C ILE A 270 25.75 1.10 5.06
N ASP A 271 25.32 1.17 3.80
CA ASP A 271 24.60 0.08 3.14
C ASP A 271 25.51 -1.16 2.96
N GLN A 272 26.78 -0.96 2.60
CA GLN A 272 27.75 -2.06 2.46
C GLN A 272 28.05 -2.76 3.78
N ILE A 273 28.20 -2.01 4.88
CA ILE A 273 28.44 -2.59 6.21
C ILE A 273 27.19 -3.32 6.71
N ALA A 274 26.01 -2.70 6.61
CA ALA A 274 24.77 -3.28 7.11
C ALA A 274 24.37 -4.59 6.40
N HIS A 275 24.56 -4.66 5.07
CA HIS A 275 24.18 -5.84 4.27
C HIS A 275 25.30 -6.88 4.09
N ALA A 276 26.49 -6.67 4.65
CA ALA A 276 27.58 -7.63 4.56
C ALA A 276 27.31 -8.91 5.37
N LYS A 277 27.75 -10.06 4.84
CA LYS A 277 27.75 -11.34 5.57
C LYS A 277 28.67 -11.31 6.81
N ASP A 278 29.76 -10.56 6.71
CA ASP A 278 30.71 -10.31 7.79
C ASP A 278 30.94 -8.79 7.87
N GLN A 279 30.13 -8.15 8.70
CA GLN A 279 30.00 -6.70 8.77
C GLN A 279 31.21 -6.06 9.44
N ALA A 280 31.81 -6.73 10.43
CA ALA A 280 33.04 -6.28 11.08
C ALA A 280 34.22 -6.25 10.09
N LYS A 281 34.36 -7.30 9.27
CA LYS A 281 35.39 -7.36 8.23
C LYS A 281 35.15 -6.36 7.10
N GLU A 282 33.90 -6.14 6.68
CA GLU A 282 33.59 -5.11 5.68
C GLU A 282 33.86 -3.70 6.23
N ALA A 283 33.52 -3.43 7.51
CA ALA A 283 33.90 -2.19 8.17
C ALA A 283 35.42 -2.00 8.27
N GLU A 284 36.20 -3.05 8.59
CA GLU A 284 37.67 -2.99 8.58
C GLU A 284 38.23 -2.71 7.17
N LYS A 285 37.61 -3.29 6.14
CA LYS A 285 37.95 -3.08 4.73
C LYS A 285 37.65 -1.65 4.25
N LEU A 286 36.57 -1.03 4.72
CA LEU A 286 36.16 0.31 4.30
C LEU A 286 36.75 1.44 5.15
N LEU A 287 36.91 1.23 6.47
CA LEU A 287 37.27 2.27 7.45
C LEU A 287 38.61 1.98 8.15
N GLY A 288 38.96 0.70 8.31
CA GLY A 288 40.20 0.25 8.97
C GLY A 288 40.02 -0.11 10.43
N LYS A 289 40.96 -0.89 10.98
CA LYS A 289 40.89 -1.43 12.35
C LYS A 289 40.60 -0.37 13.41
N GLU A 290 41.21 0.82 13.30
CA GLU A 290 41.00 1.93 14.24
C GLU A 290 39.54 2.40 14.27
N TYR A 291 38.89 2.54 13.11
CA TYR A 291 37.52 3.05 13.02
C TYR A 291 36.49 1.93 13.17
N ALA A 292 36.71 0.79 12.50
CA ALA A 292 35.82 -0.37 12.59
C ALA A 292 35.64 -0.89 14.02
N SER A 293 36.69 -0.84 14.85
CA SER A 293 36.60 -1.23 16.26
C SER A 293 35.77 -0.30 17.15
N LYS A 294 35.43 0.92 16.67
CA LYS A 294 34.51 1.85 17.34
C LYS A 294 33.03 1.53 17.06
N ILE A 295 32.72 0.67 16.09
CA ILE A 295 31.34 0.29 15.74
C ILE A 295 30.87 -0.81 16.69
N SER A 296 29.96 -0.48 17.60
CA SER A 296 29.44 -1.44 18.60
C SER A 296 28.45 -2.46 18.03
N ASP A 297 27.67 -2.09 17.00
CA ASP A 297 26.77 -2.99 16.29
C ASP A 297 26.71 -2.60 14.81
N ALA A 298 27.40 -3.36 13.96
CA ALA A 298 27.51 -3.09 12.53
C ALA A 298 26.21 -3.37 11.74
N ARG A 299 25.19 -3.98 12.36
CA ARG A 299 23.84 -4.13 11.77
C ARG A 299 23.03 -2.83 11.82
N ARG A 300 23.42 -1.90 12.68
CA ARG A 300 22.65 -0.72 13.06
C ARG A 300 23.24 0.53 12.41
N ALA A 301 22.54 1.08 11.41
CA ALA A 301 23.00 2.26 10.66
C ALA A 301 23.30 3.46 11.57
N GLU A 302 22.55 3.60 12.66
CA GLU A 302 22.73 4.60 13.72
C GLU A 302 24.04 4.42 14.52
N MET A 303 24.57 3.20 14.64
CA MET A 303 25.87 2.93 15.29
C MET A 303 27.04 3.01 14.30
N VAL A 304 26.80 2.69 13.03
CA VAL A 304 27.79 2.76 11.94
C VAL A 304 28.04 4.21 11.51
N SER A 305 26.98 5.04 11.42
CA SER A 305 27.04 6.43 10.94
C SER A 305 28.05 7.32 11.66
N PRO A 306 28.07 7.42 13.01
CA PRO A 306 29.02 8.30 13.73
C PRO A 306 30.48 8.02 13.37
N VAL A 307 30.84 6.74 13.20
CA VAL A 307 32.20 6.32 12.85
C VAL A 307 32.56 6.72 11.42
N ILE A 308 31.66 6.54 10.46
CA ILE A 308 31.87 7.00 9.08
C ILE A 308 31.97 8.53 9.03
N ARG A 309 31.15 9.26 9.80
CA ARG A 309 31.20 10.73 9.88
C ARG A 309 32.53 11.20 10.48
N GLU A 310 33.01 10.60 11.56
CA GLU A 310 34.33 10.89 12.15
C GLU A 310 35.44 10.68 11.10
N TYR A 311 35.41 9.53 10.42
CA TYR A 311 36.39 9.13 9.44
C TYR A 311 36.43 10.05 8.21
N LEU A 312 35.27 10.37 7.63
CA LEU A 312 35.19 11.27 6.46
C LEU A 312 35.56 12.71 6.82
N SER A 313 35.17 13.17 8.01
CA SER A 313 35.47 14.52 8.52
C SER A 313 36.96 14.81 8.59
N LYS A 314 37.74 13.85 9.12
CA LYS A 314 39.19 13.98 9.28
C LYS A 314 39.94 14.05 7.94
N ASN A 315 39.47 13.33 6.94
CA ASN A 315 40.26 13.03 5.74
C ASN A 315 39.84 13.80 4.48
N HIS A 316 38.60 14.31 4.40
CA HIS A 316 38.00 14.77 3.13
C HIS A 316 37.41 16.20 3.16
N LYS A 317 37.83 17.04 4.11
CA LYS A 317 37.42 18.46 4.27
C LYS A 317 35.90 18.70 4.41
N CYS A 318 35.14 17.70 4.85
CA CYS A 318 33.67 17.77 4.95
C CYS A 318 33.14 17.91 6.39
N LYS A 319 33.99 18.17 7.39
CA LYS A 319 33.64 18.14 8.82
C LYS A 319 32.33 18.89 9.15
N LYS A 320 32.17 20.15 8.71
CA LYS A 320 30.96 20.94 9.01
C LYS A 320 29.67 20.29 8.49
N MET A 321 29.71 19.66 7.31
CA MET A 321 28.58 18.90 6.77
C MET A 321 28.32 17.64 7.60
N MET A 322 29.37 16.89 7.94
CA MET A 322 29.28 15.65 8.73
C MET A 322 28.83 15.88 10.18
N ASP A 323 29.22 17.00 10.79
CA ASP A 323 28.75 17.46 12.09
C ASP A 323 27.24 17.74 12.06
N ALA A 324 26.74 18.31 10.95
CA ALA A 324 25.32 18.60 10.76
C ALA A 324 24.45 17.35 10.59
N ILE A 325 25.04 16.18 10.28
CA ILE A 325 24.34 14.89 10.23
C ILE A 325 24.24 14.32 11.64
N SER A 326 23.26 14.77 12.41
CA SER A 326 22.93 14.27 13.76
C SER A 326 21.61 13.50 13.72
N GLY A 327 21.54 12.22 14.07
CA GLY A 327 20.25 11.53 14.31
C GLY A 327 19.24 11.48 13.15
N ALA A 328 19.70 11.30 11.90
CA ALA A 328 18.85 11.08 10.73
C ALA A 328 19.62 10.36 9.61
N THR A 329 20.27 9.25 9.95
CA THR A 329 21.29 8.59 9.13
C THR A 329 20.84 8.28 7.70
N LEU A 330 19.79 7.49 7.56
CA LEU A 330 19.32 7.00 6.26
C LEU A 330 18.65 8.11 5.45
N THR A 331 17.79 8.92 6.09
CA THR A 331 17.14 10.10 5.48
C THR A 331 18.16 11.09 4.91
N THR A 332 19.27 11.37 5.62
CA THR A 332 20.30 12.29 5.13
C THR A 332 21.08 11.70 3.95
N GLY A 333 21.34 10.39 3.95
CA GLY A 333 21.84 9.68 2.77
C GLY A 333 20.87 9.79 1.58
N GLY A 334 19.57 9.65 1.84
CA GLY A 334 18.48 9.83 0.87
C GLY A 334 18.40 11.23 0.29
N VAL A 335 18.66 12.28 1.08
CA VAL A 335 18.82 13.66 0.56
C VAL A 335 19.99 13.73 -0.42
N GLY A 336 21.15 13.15 -0.09
CA GLY A 336 22.30 13.09 -1.01
C GLY A 336 22.00 12.37 -2.32
N LEU A 337 21.31 11.21 -2.25
CA LEU A 337 20.85 10.47 -3.43
C LEU A 337 19.81 11.24 -4.24
N SER A 338 18.87 11.91 -3.57
CA SER A 338 17.82 12.72 -4.18
C SER A 338 18.43 13.90 -4.96
N VAL A 339 19.36 14.64 -4.36
CA VAL A 339 20.04 15.76 -5.03
C VAL A 339 20.90 15.26 -6.20
N ASP A 340 21.64 14.15 -6.04
CA ASP A 340 22.40 13.56 -7.16
C ASP A 340 21.51 13.12 -8.33
N ASN A 341 20.33 12.58 -8.04
CA ASN A 341 19.37 12.22 -9.07
C ASN A 341 18.83 13.45 -9.79
N ALA A 342 18.56 14.55 -9.08
CA ALA A 342 18.18 15.82 -9.71
C ALA A 342 19.29 16.40 -10.61
N LEU A 343 20.55 16.29 -10.20
CA LEU A 343 21.70 16.62 -11.05
C LEU A 343 21.75 15.73 -12.30
N GLU A 344 21.46 14.43 -12.20
CA GLU A 344 21.41 13.54 -13.36
C GLU A 344 20.37 13.95 -14.39
N LEU A 345 19.17 14.34 -13.93
CA LEU A 345 18.10 14.83 -14.81
C LEU A 345 18.55 16.10 -15.52
N SER A 346 19.27 17.00 -14.83
CA SER A 346 19.81 18.23 -15.42
C SER A 346 20.94 17.98 -16.42
N GLU A 347 21.91 17.08 -16.13
CA GLU A 347 22.93 16.66 -17.09
C GLU A 347 22.28 16.00 -18.34
N ASN A 348 21.24 15.18 -18.13
CA ASN A 348 20.50 14.53 -19.20
C ASN A 348 19.79 15.56 -20.09
N ASP A 349 19.03 16.47 -19.50
CA ASP A 349 18.27 17.49 -20.24
C ASP A 349 19.20 18.46 -20.97
N LYS A 350 20.35 18.82 -20.38
CA LYS A 350 21.41 19.61 -21.05
C LYS A 350 21.96 18.90 -22.28
N LYS A 351 22.25 17.59 -22.16
CA LYS A 351 22.87 16.78 -23.21
C LYS A 351 21.92 16.43 -24.35
N THR A 352 20.64 16.23 -24.04
CA THR A 352 19.65 15.68 -24.99
C THR A 352 18.70 16.73 -25.56
N GLY A 353 18.57 17.89 -24.90
CA GLY A 353 17.50 18.84 -25.21
C GLY A 353 16.12 18.35 -24.77
N ASN A 354 16.03 17.36 -23.86
CA ASN A 354 14.76 16.87 -23.35
C ASN A 354 13.91 18.00 -22.73
N ASP A 355 12.63 18.00 -23.11
CA ASP A 355 11.61 18.97 -22.68
C ASP A 355 10.58 18.37 -21.70
N ILE A 356 10.56 17.06 -21.48
CA ILE A 356 9.65 16.44 -20.50
C ILE A 356 10.16 16.71 -19.08
N THR A 357 9.37 17.44 -18.30
CA THR A 357 9.67 17.90 -16.95
C THR A 357 9.12 16.99 -15.85
N GLU A 358 8.09 16.19 -16.13
CA GLU A 358 7.42 15.33 -15.14
C GLU A 358 6.82 14.06 -15.78
N ILE A 359 6.63 13.01 -14.97
CA ILE A 359 5.81 11.83 -15.30
C ILE A 359 4.94 11.47 -14.08
N ASN A 360 3.64 11.36 -14.26
CA ASN A 360 2.68 11.09 -13.19
C ASN A 360 1.75 9.92 -13.54
N VAL A 361 1.39 9.09 -12.55
CA VAL A 361 0.37 8.04 -12.73
C VAL A 361 -1.01 8.68 -12.68
N LEU A 362 -1.80 8.51 -13.75
CA LEU A 362 -3.20 8.90 -13.82
C LEU A 362 -4.12 7.75 -13.43
N GLU A 363 -3.87 6.56 -13.98
CA GLU A 363 -4.53 5.31 -13.59
C GLU A 363 -3.47 4.28 -13.19
N PRO A 364 -3.67 3.55 -12.07
CA PRO A 364 -4.89 3.48 -11.26
C PRO A 364 -5.14 4.71 -10.36
N THR A 365 -6.42 5.01 -10.15
CA THR A 365 -6.94 6.08 -9.27
C THR A 365 -7.06 5.71 -7.80
N ALA A 366 -7.18 4.42 -7.46
CA ALA A 366 -7.28 3.98 -6.07
C ALA A 366 -6.01 4.33 -5.26
N ILE A 367 -6.18 4.87 -4.04
CA ILE A 367 -5.09 5.27 -3.14
C ILE A 367 -5.05 4.34 -1.92
N ASN A 368 -3.86 3.91 -1.51
CA ASN A 368 -3.67 3.23 -0.24
C ASN A 368 -3.79 4.24 0.91
N GLY A 369 -4.78 4.06 1.79
CA GLY A 369 -5.03 4.97 2.92
C GLY A 369 -3.90 5.04 3.96
N TYR A 370 -2.95 4.09 3.98
CA TYR A 370 -1.80 4.07 4.89
C TYR A 370 -0.50 4.60 4.27
N THR A 371 -0.29 4.43 2.97
CA THR A 371 0.97 4.85 2.28
C THR A 371 0.81 6.06 1.37
N GLY A 372 -0.42 6.46 1.02
CA GLY A 372 -0.70 7.53 0.06
C GLY A 372 -0.35 7.18 -1.40
N GLN A 373 0.15 5.97 -1.67
CA GLN A 373 0.51 5.52 -3.02
C GLN A 373 -0.73 5.10 -3.81
N ARG A 374 -0.69 5.27 -5.13
CA ARG A 374 -1.67 4.68 -6.06
C ARG A 374 -1.54 3.16 -6.08
N VAL A 375 -2.67 2.44 -6.15
CA VAL A 375 -2.73 0.98 -6.07
C VAL A 375 -3.48 0.39 -7.26
N LEU A 376 -2.80 -0.51 -7.98
CA LEU A 376 -3.42 -1.41 -8.94
C LEU A 376 -3.84 -2.68 -8.21
N LYS A 377 -5.15 -2.94 -8.15
CA LYS A 377 -5.68 -4.23 -7.69
C LYS A 377 -5.56 -5.24 -8.83
N SER A 378 -4.84 -6.33 -8.61
CA SER A 378 -4.64 -7.41 -9.58
C SER A 378 -5.21 -8.72 -9.01
N ASP A 379 -5.90 -9.48 -9.85
CA ASP A 379 -6.39 -10.80 -9.47
C ASP A 379 -5.20 -11.77 -9.32
N ILE A 380 -5.01 -12.29 -8.11
CA ILE A 380 -3.94 -13.23 -7.78
C ILE A 380 -4.00 -14.50 -8.64
N ALA A 381 -5.19 -14.93 -9.08
CA ALA A 381 -5.39 -16.12 -9.90
C ALA A 381 -5.07 -15.91 -11.40
N LYS A 382 -4.88 -14.66 -11.84
CA LYS A 382 -4.65 -14.32 -13.25
C LYS A 382 -3.20 -13.88 -13.51
N PRO A 383 -2.79 -13.78 -14.79
CA PRO A 383 -1.62 -13.01 -15.18
C PRO A 383 -1.80 -11.52 -14.80
N LEU A 384 -0.68 -10.82 -14.59
CA LEU A 384 -0.69 -9.38 -14.28
C LEU A 384 -1.43 -8.58 -15.37
N ASP A 385 -2.35 -7.71 -14.99
CA ASP A 385 -3.04 -6.83 -15.94
C ASP A 385 -2.53 -5.39 -15.81
N LEU A 386 -1.77 -4.92 -16.81
CA LEU A 386 -1.31 -3.52 -16.89
C LEU A 386 -2.10 -2.70 -17.91
N SER A 387 -3.07 -3.28 -18.62
CA SER A 387 -3.75 -2.64 -19.75
C SER A 387 -4.51 -1.36 -19.37
N GLY A 388 -4.98 -1.26 -18.13
CA GLY A 388 -5.64 -0.07 -17.58
C GLY A 388 -4.70 1.01 -17.03
N VAL A 389 -3.37 0.79 -17.00
CA VAL A 389 -2.43 1.79 -16.49
C VAL A 389 -2.31 2.96 -17.47
N LYS A 390 -2.29 4.19 -16.94
CA LYS A 390 -2.15 5.43 -17.71
C LYS A 390 -1.23 6.39 -16.98
N VAL A 391 -0.35 7.08 -17.71
CA VAL A 391 0.47 8.17 -17.18
C VAL A 391 0.23 9.50 -17.91
N GLU A 392 0.57 10.59 -17.25
CA GLU A 392 0.72 11.92 -17.83
C GLU A 392 2.21 12.24 -17.97
N LEU A 393 2.63 12.75 -19.13
CA LEU A 393 3.93 13.41 -19.32
C LEU A 393 3.69 14.92 -19.38
N THR A 394 4.38 15.68 -18.52
CA THR A 394 4.37 17.15 -18.55
C THR A 394 5.60 17.66 -19.30
N LYS A 395 5.43 18.64 -20.18
CA LYS A 395 6.50 19.34 -20.90
C LYS A 395 6.90 20.67 -20.23
N GLU A 396 8.04 21.21 -20.62
CA GLU A 396 8.60 22.50 -20.16
C GLU A 396 7.71 23.70 -20.53
N ASP A 397 6.92 23.61 -21.60
CA ASP A 397 5.90 24.59 -21.99
C ASP A 397 4.55 24.43 -21.23
N GLY A 398 4.45 23.44 -20.34
CA GLY A 398 3.22 23.10 -19.61
C GLY A 398 2.27 22.17 -20.36
N THR A 399 2.57 21.77 -21.59
CA THR A 399 1.77 20.80 -22.34
C THR A 399 1.76 19.44 -21.62
N LYS A 400 0.56 18.87 -21.47
CA LYS A 400 0.32 17.56 -20.85
C LYS A 400 -0.04 16.54 -21.93
N ILE A 401 0.56 15.35 -21.86
CA ILE A 401 0.30 14.23 -22.76
C ILE A 401 -0.14 13.03 -21.93
N GLU A 402 -1.40 12.62 -22.06
CA GLU A 402 -1.85 11.33 -21.54
C GLU A 402 -1.31 10.19 -22.42
N VAL A 403 -0.67 9.21 -21.80
CA VAL A 403 -0.18 8.01 -22.48
C VAL A 403 -0.83 6.78 -21.82
N PRO A 404 -1.68 6.03 -22.54
CA PRO A 404 -2.19 4.74 -22.07
C PRO A 404 -1.10 3.66 -22.19
N TYR A 405 -1.21 2.58 -21.41
CA TYR A 405 -0.23 1.48 -21.41
C TYR A 405 0.08 0.94 -22.82
N SER A 406 -0.91 0.86 -23.71
CA SER A 406 -0.77 0.43 -25.11
C SER A 406 0.17 1.29 -25.96
N GLU A 407 0.49 2.51 -25.53
CA GLU A 407 1.43 3.41 -26.21
C GLU A 407 2.77 3.60 -25.46
N PHE A 408 3.01 2.89 -24.35
CA PHE A 408 4.22 3.05 -23.54
C PHE A 408 5.51 2.86 -24.36
N ASP A 409 5.61 1.80 -25.18
CA ASP A 409 6.80 1.57 -26.01
C ASP A 409 7.02 2.69 -27.05
N LYS A 410 5.95 3.27 -27.61
CA LYS A 410 6.01 4.41 -28.56
C LYS A 410 6.58 5.67 -27.90
N TYR A 411 6.27 5.90 -26.63
CA TYR A 411 6.81 7.00 -25.84
C TYR A 411 8.10 6.62 -25.08
N GLY A 412 8.66 5.43 -25.28
CA GLY A 412 9.87 5.00 -24.58
C GLY A 412 9.71 4.88 -23.06
N ILE A 413 8.50 4.54 -22.60
CA ILE A 413 8.14 4.32 -21.20
C ILE A 413 8.30 2.83 -20.88
N GLU A 414 8.87 2.50 -19.73
CA GLU A 414 8.92 1.12 -19.23
C GLU A 414 8.44 0.99 -17.79
N VAL A 415 7.92 -0.19 -17.45
CA VAL A 415 7.53 -0.56 -16.09
C VAL A 415 8.49 -1.62 -15.58
N THR A 416 9.00 -1.44 -14.37
CA THR A 416 9.92 -2.38 -13.71
C THR A 416 9.47 -2.64 -12.28
N ASN A 417 9.72 -3.82 -11.75
CA ASN A 417 9.72 -4.05 -10.31
C ASN A 417 10.81 -3.15 -9.70
N ARG A 418 10.45 -2.30 -8.73
CA ARG A 418 11.38 -1.33 -8.13
C ARG A 418 12.58 -2.02 -7.49
N ASP A 419 12.35 -3.12 -6.80
CA ASP A 419 13.29 -3.80 -5.90
C ASP A 419 14.20 -4.79 -6.65
N THR A 420 13.66 -5.52 -7.64
CA THR A 420 14.44 -6.49 -8.44
C THR A 420 14.99 -5.91 -9.74
N GLY A 421 14.42 -4.80 -10.24
CA GLY A 421 14.72 -4.25 -11.56
C GLY A 421 14.14 -5.05 -12.73
N GLU A 422 13.37 -6.12 -12.48
CA GLU A 422 12.74 -6.95 -13.51
C GLU A 422 11.71 -6.16 -14.32
N LYS A 423 11.71 -6.29 -15.65
CA LYS A 423 10.72 -5.63 -16.52
C LYS A 423 9.36 -6.28 -16.34
N LEU A 424 8.36 -5.46 -16.00
CA LEU A 424 6.96 -5.87 -15.90
C LEU A 424 6.23 -5.57 -17.22
N TYR A 425 5.31 -6.43 -17.60
CA TYR A 425 4.51 -6.28 -18.82
C TYR A 425 3.09 -6.85 -18.65
N ASP A 426 2.15 -6.37 -19.47
CA ASP A 426 0.78 -6.87 -19.48
C ASP A 426 0.74 -8.37 -19.80
N LYS A 427 -0.13 -9.08 -19.09
CA LYS A 427 -0.29 -10.54 -19.05
C LYS A 427 0.97 -11.33 -18.63
N MET A 428 1.89 -10.70 -17.90
CA MET A 428 3.02 -11.38 -17.28
C MET A 428 2.58 -12.37 -16.19
N ASN A 429 3.09 -13.59 -16.22
CA ASN A 429 2.92 -14.56 -15.13
C ASN A 429 4.00 -14.32 -14.07
N LEU A 430 3.57 -13.82 -12.90
CA LEU A 430 4.42 -13.65 -11.72
C LEU A 430 4.35 -14.87 -10.81
N SER A 431 5.43 -15.16 -10.07
CA SER A 431 5.47 -16.27 -9.12
C SER A 431 4.58 -16.01 -7.90
N ASP A 432 4.15 -17.07 -7.23
CA ASP A 432 3.35 -16.97 -6.00
C ASP A 432 4.10 -16.21 -4.89
N GLU A 433 5.43 -16.33 -4.84
CA GLU A 433 6.29 -15.57 -3.95
C GLU A 433 6.23 -14.06 -4.23
N THR A 434 6.30 -13.65 -5.52
CA THR A 434 6.10 -12.24 -5.92
C THR A 434 4.68 -11.76 -5.59
N LYS A 435 3.68 -12.62 -5.76
CA LYS A 435 2.26 -12.32 -5.48
C LYS A 435 1.90 -12.32 -3.99
N SER A 436 2.75 -12.88 -3.12
CA SER A 436 2.47 -12.98 -1.67
C SER A 436 2.54 -11.65 -0.90
N GLN A 437 3.01 -10.58 -1.55
CA GLN A 437 3.13 -9.24 -1.00
C GLN A 437 2.77 -8.16 -2.03
N ALA A 438 2.65 -6.92 -1.58
CA ALA A 438 2.53 -5.78 -2.48
C ALA A 438 3.84 -5.58 -3.25
N LEU A 439 3.75 -5.49 -4.58
CA LEU A 439 4.88 -5.16 -5.45
C LEU A 439 4.88 -3.65 -5.74
N ILE A 440 6.04 -2.98 -5.66
CA ILE A 440 6.15 -1.59 -6.11
C ILE A 440 6.64 -1.56 -7.56
N ALA A 441 5.81 -1.00 -8.45
CA ALA A 441 6.08 -0.85 -9.86
C ALA A 441 6.59 0.57 -10.17
N LYS A 442 7.80 0.64 -10.71
CA LYS A 442 8.50 1.86 -11.11
C LYS A 442 8.34 2.06 -12.61
N ILE A 443 7.62 3.12 -12.99
CA ILE A 443 7.46 3.58 -14.37
C ILE A 443 8.56 4.60 -14.68
N THR A 444 9.32 4.40 -15.77
CA THR A 444 10.42 5.30 -16.18
C THR A 444 10.26 5.70 -17.64
N HIS A 445 10.34 7.01 -17.94
CA HIS A 445 10.43 7.52 -19.31
C HIS A 445 11.90 7.64 -19.72
N LYS A 446 12.35 6.85 -20.70
CA LYS A 446 13.77 6.67 -21.02
C LYS A 446 14.48 7.94 -21.48
N GLY A 447 13.82 8.77 -22.29
CA GLY A 447 14.44 9.98 -22.84
C GLY A 447 14.72 11.06 -21.79
N SER A 448 13.82 11.21 -20.81
CA SER A 448 13.93 12.23 -19.75
C SER A 448 14.52 11.69 -18.45
N LYS A 449 14.70 10.37 -18.34
CA LYS A 449 15.06 9.61 -17.12
C LYS A 449 14.13 9.78 -15.92
N ARG A 450 13.02 10.51 -16.08
CA ARG A 450 12.07 10.76 -14.99
C ARG A 450 11.26 9.49 -14.72
N ARG A 451 10.94 9.29 -13.43
CA ARG A 451 10.26 8.09 -12.94
C ARG A 451 9.16 8.43 -11.94
N THR A 452 8.18 7.55 -11.87
CA THR A 452 7.09 7.58 -10.89
C THR A 452 6.74 6.15 -10.47
N GLU A 453 6.01 5.97 -9.38
CA GLU A 453 5.79 4.66 -8.76
C GLU A 453 4.33 4.47 -8.36
N PHE A 454 3.85 3.23 -8.46
CA PHE A 454 2.56 2.78 -7.93
C PHE A 454 2.71 1.36 -7.36
N ALA A 455 1.84 0.99 -6.42
CA ALA A 455 1.82 -0.35 -5.85
C ALA A 455 0.89 -1.28 -6.66
N ILE A 456 1.22 -2.56 -6.72
CA ILE A 456 0.39 -3.63 -7.27
C ILE A 456 0.04 -4.58 -6.13
N PHE A 457 -1.25 -4.69 -5.83
CA PHE A 457 -1.79 -5.51 -4.75
C PHE A 457 -2.44 -6.74 -5.39
N PHE A 458 -1.90 -7.92 -5.08
CA PHE A 458 -2.45 -9.20 -5.52
C PHE A 458 -3.44 -9.69 -4.48
N GLU A 459 -4.72 -9.70 -4.84
CA GLU A 459 -5.81 -10.19 -4.00
C GLU A 459 -6.77 -11.02 -4.86
N SER A 460 -7.76 -11.67 -4.26
CA SER A 460 -8.82 -12.31 -5.04
C SER A 460 -9.75 -11.21 -5.57
N TYR A 461 -9.51 -10.74 -6.80
CA TYR A 461 -10.09 -9.53 -7.37
C TYR A 461 -10.82 -9.81 -8.69
N SER A 462 -11.84 -9.01 -9.01
CA SER A 462 -12.53 -9.09 -10.30
C SER A 462 -13.08 -7.72 -10.68
N THR A 463 -12.81 -7.29 -11.92
CA THR A 463 -13.46 -6.13 -12.56
C THR A 463 -14.78 -6.50 -13.25
N ASP A 464 -15.14 -7.79 -13.29
CA ASP A 464 -16.39 -8.25 -13.88
C ASP A 464 -17.54 -8.08 -12.87
N TYR A 465 -17.96 -6.84 -12.64
CA TYR A 465 -18.98 -6.51 -11.62
C TYR A 465 -20.36 -7.03 -12.01
N ILE A 466 -21.19 -7.36 -11.03
CA ILE A 466 -22.62 -7.65 -11.24
C ILE A 466 -23.35 -6.33 -11.50
N THR A 467 -23.90 -6.19 -12.70
CA THR A 467 -24.53 -4.95 -13.18
C THR A 467 -26.05 -5.05 -13.30
N LYS A 468 -26.62 -6.25 -13.28
CA LYS A 468 -28.07 -6.50 -13.36
C LYS A 468 -28.49 -7.68 -12.47
N MET A 469 -29.68 -7.58 -11.87
CA MET A 469 -30.36 -8.68 -11.16
C MET A 469 -31.79 -8.80 -11.67
N GLU A 470 -32.26 -10.02 -11.87
CA GLU A 470 -33.61 -10.35 -12.30
C GLU A 470 -34.21 -11.46 -11.43
N TYR A 471 -35.53 -11.53 -11.37
CA TYR A 471 -36.30 -12.58 -10.70
C TYR A 471 -37.38 -13.17 -11.61
N SER A 472 -37.86 -14.37 -11.28
CA SER A 472 -38.85 -15.11 -12.07
C SER A 472 -39.75 -15.96 -11.19
N PHE A 473 -41.05 -15.96 -11.48
CA PHE A 473 -42.08 -16.75 -10.79
C PHE A 473 -42.72 -17.83 -11.67
N ASP A 474 -42.17 -18.08 -12.87
CA ASP A 474 -42.68 -19.05 -13.85
C ASP A 474 -41.66 -20.14 -14.24
N ASN A 475 -40.70 -20.39 -13.34
CA ASN A 475 -39.56 -21.29 -13.51
C ASN A 475 -38.54 -20.82 -14.57
N GLY A 476 -38.34 -19.51 -14.69
CA GLY A 476 -37.29 -18.91 -15.53
C GLY A 476 -37.66 -18.74 -17.01
N LYS A 477 -38.95 -18.79 -17.37
CA LYS A 477 -39.42 -18.56 -18.75
C LYS A 477 -39.52 -17.06 -19.04
N THR A 478 -39.98 -16.28 -18.07
CA THR A 478 -39.95 -14.82 -18.06
C THR A 478 -39.13 -14.33 -16.87
N TRP A 479 -38.52 -13.16 -17.03
CA TRP A 479 -37.62 -12.55 -16.06
C TRP A 479 -37.97 -11.07 -15.91
N GLU A 480 -38.13 -10.62 -14.68
CA GLU A 480 -38.37 -9.22 -14.32
C GLU A 480 -37.11 -8.65 -13.69
N GLU A 481 -36.73 -7.43 -14.08
CA GLU A 481 -35.52 -6.78 -13.59
C GLU A 481 -35.78 -6.08 -12.26
N VAL A 482 -34.83 -6.17 -11.33
CA VAL A 482 -34.83 -5.36 -10.10
C VAL A 482 -34.54 -3.93 -10.49
N THR A 483 -35.56 -3.07 -10.44
CA THR A 483 -35.43 -1.62 -10.69
C THR A 483 -34.60 -0.96 -9.60
N ASP A 484 -33.73 -0.02 -9.99
CA ASP A 484 -32.84 0.74 -9.09
C ASP A 484 -32.13 -0.13 -8.03
N PRO A 485 -31.40 -1.19 -8.45
CA PRO A 485 -30.89 -2.19 -7.53
C PRO A 485 -29.84 -1.61 -6.59
N ALA A 486 -30.01 -1.89 -5.29
CA ALA A 486 -29.08 -1.47 -4.25
C ALA A 486 -27.65 -1.92 -4.59
N LYS A 487 -26.68 -1.03 -4.38
CA LYS A 487 -25.25 -1.29 -4.64
C LYS A 487 -24.56 -1.87 -3.41
N ALA A 488 -23.47 -2.59 -3.63
CA ALA A 488 -22.67 -3.12 -2.53
C ALA A 488 -21.95 -1.97 -1.78
N GLU A 489 -21.95 -2.04 -0.45
CA GLU A 489 -21.40 -1.00 0.44
C GLU A 489 -19.88 -0.81 0.25
N ASP A 490 -19.17 -1.91 -0.03
CA ASP A 490 -17.73 -1.96 -0.27
C ASP A 490 -17.33 -1.62 -1.71
N ASN A 491 -18.27 -1.66 -2.66
CA ASN A 491 -18.01 -1.35 -4.07
C ASN A 491 -19.31 -0.98 -4.82
N SER A 492 -19.53 0.32 -5.03
CA SER A 492 -20.72 0.85 -5.71
C SER A 492 -20.89 0.43 -7.18
N ASN A 493 -19.84 -0.08 -7.83
CA ASN A 493 -19.94 -0.66 -9.17
C ASN A 493 -20.67 -2.00 -9.19
N ASN A 494 -20.66 -2.73 -8.05
CA ASN A 494 -21.29 -4.02 -7.90
C ASN A 494 -22.71 -3.88 -7.34
N ILE A 495 -23.67 -4.65 -7.86
CA ILE A 495 -24.98 -4.81 -7.22
C ILE A 495 -24.81 -5.57 -5.90
N SER A 496 -25.51 -5.10 -4.86
CA SER A 496 -25.61 -5.78 -3.58
C SER A 496 -26.28 -7.15 -3.76
N PRO A 497 -25.79 -8.23 -3.14
CA PRO A 497 -26.50 -9.50 -3.10
C PRO A 497 -27.79 -9.42 -2.27
N ARG A 498 -28.05 -8.31 -1.57
CA ARG A 498 -29.28 -8.02 -0.81
C ARG A 498 -30.11 -6.96 -1.53
N GLN A 499 -31.36 -7.27 -1.84
CA GLN A 499 -32.30 -6.38 -2.51
C GLN A 499 -33.64 -6.33 -1.77
N THR A 500 -34.38 -5.23 -1.95
CA THR A 500 -35.78 -5.10 -1.55
C THR A 500 -36.61 -4.90 -2.82
N VAL A 501 -37.67 -5.68 -3.01
CA VAL A 501 -38.44 -5.72 -4.26
C VAL A 501 -39.93 -5.65 -3.94
N LYS A 502 -40.68 -4.78 -4.63
CA LYS A 502 -42.14 -4.76 -4.57
C LYS A 502 -42.69 -6.00 -5.27
N LEU A 503 -43.47 -6.82 -4.55
CA LEU A 503 -43.99 -8.09 -5.04
C LEU A 503 -45.44 -7.92 -5.52
N LYS A 504 -45.66 -8.22 -6.81
CA LYS A 504 -47.01 -8.29 -7.39
C LYS A 504 -47.84 -9.35 -6.67
N LYS A 505 -49.08 -9.00 -6.32
CA LYS A 505 -50.01 -9.89 -5.58
C LYS A 505 -50.20 -11.27 -6.22
N GLU A 506 -50.11 -11.36 -7.55
CA GLU A 506 -50.20 -12.62 -8.29
C GLU A 506 -48.99 -13.57 -8.14
N TYR A 507 -47.89 -13.11 -7.53
CA TYR A 507 -46.68 -13.91 -7.27
C TYR A 507 -46.58 -14.44 -5.84
N PHE A 508 -47.43 -13.94 -4.94
CA PHE A 508 -47.53 -14.44 -3.58
C PHE A 508 -47.88 -15.95 -3.56
N GLY A 509 -47.24 -16.70 -2.67
CA GLY A 509 -47.36 -18.15 -2.55
C GLY A 509 -46.69 -18.97 -3.67
N LYS A 510 -45.98 -18.35 -4.62
CA LYS A 510 -45.23 -19.05 -5.68
C LYS A 510 -43.76 -19.20 -5.33
N LYS A 511 -43.10 -20.23 -5.88
CA LYS A 511 -41.64 -20.36 -5.85
C LYS A 511 -40.99 -19.37 -6.83
N ALA A 512 -39.86 -18.82 -6.43
CA ALA A 512 -39.11 -17.84 -7.19
C ALA A 512 -37.71 -18.35 -7.58
N LYS A 513 -37.25 -17.90 -8.75
CA LYS A 513 -35.83 -17.90 -9.14
C LYS A 513 -35.31 -16.48 -9.17
N ALA A 514 -34.00 -16.35 -9.02
CA ALA A 514 -33.28 -15.11 -9.29
C ALA A 514 -32.10 -15.41 -10.22
N ARG A 515 -31.65 -14.42 -10.99
CA ARG A 515 -30.37 -14.47 -11.69
C ARG A 515 -29.66 -13.13 -11.61
N THR A 516 -28.35 -13.16 -11.67
CA THR A 516 -27.52 -11.95 -11.81
C THR A 516 -26.73 -12.01 -13.10
N THR A 517 -26.36 -10.84 -13.63
CA THR A 517 -25.57 -10.73 -14.85
C THR A 517 -24.37 -9.83 -14.58
N SER A 518 -23.17 -10.28 -14.96
CA SER A 518 -21.95 -9.49 -14.86
C SER A 518 -21.69 -8.61 -16.09
N MET A 519 -20.73 -7.69 -16.01
CA MET A 519 -20.29 -6.81 -17.10
C MET A 519 -19.91 -7.58 -18.38
N SER A 520 -19.34 -8.79 -18.24
CA SER A 520 -19.00 -9.69 -19.35
C SER A 520 -20.20 -10.40 -19.98
N GLY A 521 -21.39 -10.23 -19.41
CA GLY A 521 -22.63 -10.90 -19.82
C GLY A 521 -22.80 -12.31 -19.22
N LYS A 522 -21.94 -12.74 -18.29
CA LYS A 522 -22.10 -14.04 -17.63
C LYS A 522 -23.28 -14.00 -16.66
N HIS A 523 -24.19 -14.97 -16.80
CA HIS A 523 -25.30 -15.18 -15.89
C HIS A 523 -24.91 -16.10 -14.73
N TYR A 524 -25.48 -15.84 -13.55
CA TYR A 524 -25.45 -16.71 -12.38
C TYR A 524 -26.88 -16.94 -11.92
N GLU A 525 -27.30 -18.19 -11.81
CA GLU A 525 -28.68 -18.55 -11.46
C GLU A 525 -28.80 -18.98 -9.99
N TYR A 526 -29.95 -18.65 -9.40
CA TYR A 526 -30.26 -18.87 -8.00
C TYR A 526 -31.72 -19.32 -7.82
N GLU A 527 -31.96 -20.21 -6.87
CA GLU A 527 -33.30 -20.73 -6.58
C GLU A 527 -33.66 -20.53 -5.09
N CYS A 528 -34.88 -20.07 -4.82
CA CYS A 528 -35.42 -20.09 -3.48
C CYS A 528 -35.99 -21.48 -3.16
N ARG A 529 -35.67 -22.01 -1.98
CA ARG A 529 -36.16 -23.33 -1.54
C ARG A 529 -37.67 -23.32 -1.26
N PHE A 530 -38.18 -22.19 -0.78
CA PHE A 530 -39.53 -21.99 -0.29
C PHE A 530 -40.36 -21.12 -1.26
N PRO A 531 -41.70 -21.19 -1.20
CA PRO A 531 -42.56 -20.17 -1.80
C PRO A 531 -42.32 -18.80 -1.16
N ILE A 532 -42.74 -17.74 -1.84
CA ILE A 532 -42.72 -16.36 -1.32
C ILE A 532 -44.09 -16.05 -0.73
N ASP A 533 -44.28 -16.36 0.55
CA ASP A 533 -45.56 -16.32 1.27
C ASP A 533 -45.56 -15.43 2.53
N GLU A 534 -44.54 -14.58 2.68
CA GLU A 534 -44.42 -13.60 3.78
C GLU A 534 -43.83 -12.29 3.24
N TYR A 535 -44.41 -11.14 3.59
CA TYR A 535 -43.87 -9.82 3.26
C TYR A 535 -42.90 -9.34 4.35
N GLY A 536 -41.87 -8.59 3.99
CA GLY A 536 -40.80 -8.16 4.90
C GLY A 536 -39.78 -9.25 5.23
N TYR A 537 -40.11 -10.53 5.01
CA TYR A 537 -39.18 -11.63 5.16
C TYR A 537 -38.07 -11.59 4.10
N LYS A 538 -36.84 -11.91 4.53
CA LYS A 538 -35.64 -11.95 3.68
C LYS A 538 -35.39 -13.35 3.15
N PHE A 539 -35.91 -13.65 1.95
CA PHE A 539 -35.75 -14.96 1.33
C PHE A 539 -34.33 -15.17 0.80
N SER A 540 -33.76 -16.36 1.07
CA SER A 540 -32.48 -16.79 0.53
C SER A 540 -32.68 -17.54 -0.78
N PHE A 541 -31.98 -17.10 -1.83
CA PHE A 541 -31.89 -17.75 -3.13
C PHE A 541 -30.47 -18.28 -3.28
N ASN A 542 -30.30 -19.59 -3.17
CA ASN A 542 -28.98 -20.22 -3.22
C ASN A 542 -28.59 -20.47 -4.69
N SER A 543 -27.30 -20.33 -5.03
CA SER A 543 -26.87 -20.57 -6.40
C SER A 543 -27.09 -22.03 -6.81
N VAL A 544 -27.54 -22.25 -8.04
CA VAL A 544 -27.81 -23.60 -8.57
C VAL A 544 -26.54 -24.40 -8.85
N ASN A 545 -25.39 -23.72 -8.95
CA ASN A 545 -24.09 -24.32 -9.23
C ASN A 545 -22.97 -23.53 -8.52
N LYS A 546 -21.70 -23.81 -8.88
CA LYS A 546 -20.51 -23.16 -8.33
C LYS A 546 -19.89 -22.11 -9.25
N ASP A 547 -20.58 -21.68 -10.31
CA ASP A 547 -20.01 -20.75 -11.28
C ASP A 547 -19.65 -19.39 -10.67
N TYR A 548 -20.30 -19.01 -9.57
CA TYR A 548 -19.95 -17.82 -8.79
C TYR A 548 -18.52 -17.87 -8.25
N GLU A 549 -17.93 -19.04 -7.99
CA GLU A 549 -16.55 -19.17 -7.48
C GLU A 549 -15.52 -18.56 -8.46
N SER A 550 -15.85 -18.49 -9.76
CA SER A 550 -15.03 -17.89 -10.82
C SER A 550 -15.05 -16.35 -10.87
N ASN A 551 -15.97 -15.68 -10.15
CA ASN A 551 -16.08 -14.23 -10.13
C ASN A 551 -16.42 -13.73 -8.73
N LYS A 552 -15.47 -13.03 -8.09
CA LYS A 552 -15.60 -12.55 -6.70
C LYS A 552 -16.75 -11.57 -6.46
N ASN A 553 -17.28 -10.96 -7.52
CA ASN A 553 -18.44 -10.08 -7.46
C ASN A 553 -19.78 -10.85 -7.41
N ALA A 554 -19.79 -12.10 -7.87
CA ALA A 554 -20.94 -13.01 -7.79
C ALA A 554 -20.97 -13.69 -6.42
N ASN A 555 -22.11 -13.61 -5.73
CA ASN A 555 -22.29 -14.22 -4.42
C ASN A 555 -22.77 -15.68 -4.56
N PHE A 556 -22.55 -16.51 -3.54
CA PHE A 556 -23.06 -17.89 -3.46
C PHE A 556 -24.59 -17.94 -3.25
N ALA A 557 -25.16 -16.86 -2.72
CA ALA A 557 -26.60 -16.66 -2.58
C ALA A 557 -26.95 -15.18 -2.78
N VAL A 558 -28.18 -14.92 -3.24
CA VAL A 558 -28.80 -13.60 -3.19
C VAL A 558 -29.96 -13.62 -2.20
N TYR A 559 -30.25 -12.47 -1.63
CA TYR A 559 -31.23 -12.29 -0.56
C TYR A 559 -32.22 -11.22 -0.99
N ILE A 560 -33.48 -11.59 -1.15
CA ILE A 560 -34.52 -10.67 -1.60
C ILE A 560 -35.56 -10.56 -0.50
N THR A 561 -35.75 -9.34 0.01
CA THR A 561 -36.89 -8.99 0.86
C THR A 561 -38.01 -8.52 -0.04
N PHE A 562 -39.12 -9.25 -0.05
CA PHE A 562 -40.31 -8.86 -0.80
C PHE A 562 -41.22 -8.00 0.07
N VAL A 563 -41.64 -6.84 -0.44
CA VAL A 563 -42.60 -5.94 0.23
C VAL A 563 -43.88 -5.86 -0.59
N GLU A 564 -44.99 -5.49 0.04
CA GLU A 564 -46.23 -5.29 -0.70
C GLU A 564 -46.06 -4.20 -1.77
N ASP A 565 -46.65 -4.43 -2.94
CA ASP A 565 -46.84 -3.40 -3.96
C ASP A 565 -47.99 -2.47 -3.55
N VAL A 566 -47.80 -1.77 -2.42
CA VAL A 566 -48.70 -0.71 -1.99
C VAL A 566 -48.49 0.47 -2.94
N VAL A 567 -49.60 0.92 -3.55
CA VAL A 567 -49.63 2.14 -4.35
C VAL A 567 -49.68 3.32 -3.38
N ASP A 568 -48.54 3.95 -3.14
CA ASP A 568 -48.45 5.13 -2.27
C ASP A 568 -49.18 6.33 -2.89
N GLU A 569 -50.41 6.59 -2.44
CA GLU A 569 -51.07 7.89 -2.60
C GLU A 569 -50.49 8.94 -1.62
N ASN A 570 -49.17 9.18 -1.71
CA ASN A 570 -48.42 10.43 -1.39
C ASN A 570 -46.96 10.10 -1.06
N PRO A 571 -45.97 10.79 -1.68
CA PRO A 571 -44.57 10.65 -1.30
C PRO A 571 -44.25 11.50 -0.05
N GLY A 572 -44.29 10.87 1.12
CA GLY A 572 -43.73 11.44 2.35
C GLY A 572 -42.20 11.37 2.35
N THR A 573 -41.52 12.50 2.59
CA THR A 573 -40.06 12.58 2.63
C THR A 573 -39.46 11.65 3.68
N GLY A 574 -38.61 10.72 3.26
CA GLY A 574 -37.87 9.85 4.17
C GLY A 574 -36.71 10.57 4.84
N ASP A 575 -36.82 10.76 6.16
CA ASP A 575 -35.67 11.01 7.04
C ASP A 575 -35.37 9.73 7.83
N ASN A 576 -34.16 9.20 7.66
CA ASN A 576 -33.64 8.12 8.48
C ASN A 576 -33.29 8.66 9.86
N HIS A 577 -33.95 8.18 10.92
CA HIS A 577 -33.41 8.31 12.28
C HIS A 577 -33.77 7.15 13.20
N ASP A 578 -32.79 6.29 13.44
CA ASP A 578 -32.77 5.39 14.59
C ASP A 578 -32.65 6.21 15.89
N ASN A 579 -33.77 6.47 16.56
CA ASN A 579 -33.84 6.54 18.02
C ASN A 579 -35.29 6.64 18.49
N PHE A 580 -35.72 5.74 19.37
CA PHE A 580 -36.89 5.99 20.21
C PHE A 580 -36.60 5.63 21.66
N ASN A 581 -36.59 6.66 22.50
CA ASN A 581 -36.76 6.56 23.94
C ASN A 581 -38.14 7.16 24.23
N PRO A 582 -39.05 6.47 24.94
CA PRO A 582 -40.47 6.82 24.90
C PRO A 582 -40.86 7.89 25.91
N GLU A 583 -41.73 8.81 25.51
CA GLU A 583 -42.63 9.52 26.43
C GLU A 583 -44.00 9.77 25.76
N GLU A 584 -45.04 9.49 26.55
CA GLU A 584 -46.45 9.93 26.47
C GLU A 584 -47.22 9.89 25.11
N GLY A 585 -47.97 8.79 24.92
CA GLY A 585 -49.39 8.83 25.30
C GLY A 585 -50.42 9.43 24.32
N THR A 586 -50.90 8.61 23.39
CA THR A 586 -52.31 8.65 22.94
C THR A 586 -52.85 7.23 22.81
N GLU A 587 -53.92 6.92 23.53
CA GLU A 587 -54.57 5.61 23.52
C GLU A 587 -55.19 5.31 22.14
N VAL A 588 -54.57 4.37 21.43
CA VAL A 588 -55.24 3.55 20.40
C VAL A 588 -55.29 2.13 20.97
N GLU A 589 -56.45 1.48 20.91
CA GLU A 589 -56.63 0.15 21.52
C GLU A 589 -55.69 -0.88 20.88
N ASP A 590 -54.63 -1.20 21.62
CA ASP A 590 -53.50 -1.98 21.12
C ASP A 590 -53.94 -3.39 20.71
N GLU A 591 -53.39 -3.82 19.58
CA GLU A 591 -53.38 -5.22 19.21
C GLU A 591 -52.52 -5.98 20.22
N PHE A 592 -53.06 -7.03 20.84
CA PHE A 592 -52.30 -7.80 21.82
C PHE A 592 -51.10 -8.43 21.14
N THR A 593 -49.92 -7.87 21.40
CA THR A 593 -48.66 -8.31 20.80
C THR A 593 -47.99 -9.32 21.72
N PRO A 594 -48.03 -10.64 21.43
CA PRO A 594 -47.47 -11.67 22.28
C PRO A 594 -45.94 -11.63 22.29
N VAL A 595 -45.36 -11.51 23.49
CA VAL A 595 -43.91 -11.61 23.73
C VAL A 595 -43.57 -13.06 24.07
N LEU A 596 -42.76 -13.69 23.23
CA LEU A 596 -42.42 -15.12 23.38
C LEU A 596 -41.13 -15.34 24.18
N SER A 597 -41.22 -16.11 25.26
CA SER A 597 -40.09 -16.56 26.09
C SER A 597 -39.26 -17.65 25.40
N SER A 598 -39.90 -18.47 24.58
CA SER A 598 -39.30 -19.41 23.63
C SER A 598 -40.22 -19.56 22.42
N LYS A 599 -39.65 -19.87 21.26
CA LYS A 599 -40.39 -20.21 20.03
C LYS A 599 -40.44 -21.72 19.74
N ILE A 600 -39.96 -22.56 20.66
CA ILE A 600 -39.85 -24.01 20.48
C ILE A 600 -40.35 -24.76 21.72
N ILE A 601 -41.20 -25.77 21.49
CA ILE A 601 -41.55 -26.85 22.43
C ILE A 601 -40.84 -28.13 21.97
N ASN A 602 -40.25 -28.87 22.91
CA ASN A 602 -39.65 -30.18 22.64
C ASN A 602 -40.49 -31.27 23.29
N LYS A 603 -40.81 -32.32 22.52
CA LYS A 603 -41.56 -33.52 22.93
C LYS A 603 -40.83 -34.77 22.42
N LYS A 604 -41.20 -35.94 22.91
CA LYS A 604 -40.72 -37.24 22.41
C LYS A 604 -41.74 -37.88 21.49
N VAL A 605 -41.29 -38.81 20.64
CA VAL A 605 -42.19 -39.64 19.83
C VAL A 605 -43.15 -40.40 20.73
N GLY A 606 -44.45 -40.29 20.46
CA GLY A 606 -45.53 -40.89 21.24
C GLY A 606 -45.91 -40.14 22.51
N ASP A 607 -45.30 -38.99 22.82
CA ASP A 607 -45.85 -38.07 23.84
C ASP A 607 -47.20 -37.50 23.38
N ALA A 608 -48.00 -37.04 24.33
CA ALA A 608 -49.18 -36.24 24.02
C ALA A 608 -48.78 -34.91 23.34
N GLU A 609 -49.62 -34.47 22.40
CA GLU A 609 -49.53 -33.17 21.74
C GLU A 609 -49.35 -32.03 22.78
N PRO A 610 -48.57 -30.97 22.48
CA PRO A 610 -48.49 -29.82 23.38
C PRO A 610 -49.88 -29.23 23.69
N THR A 611 -50.14 -29.06 24.98
CA THR A 611 -51.42 -28.56 25.48
C THR A 611 -51.54 -27.04 25.30
N LEU A 612 -52.77 -26.53 25.34
CA LEU A 612 -53.02 -25.09 25.25
C LEU A 612 -52.28 -24.30 26.33
N ASP A 613 -52.12 -24.86 27.53
CA ASP A 613 -51.40 -24.22 28.63
C ASP A 613 -49.87 -24.27 28.45
N GLU A 614 -49.32 -25.31 27.79
CA GLU A 614 -47.92 -25.30 27.35
C GLU A 614 -47.65 -24.21 26.30
N TYR A 615 -48.60 -23.95 25.39
CA TYR A 615 -48.50 -22.83 24.46
C TYR A 615 -48.65 -21.46 25.15
N LYS A 616 -49.58 -21.30 26.10
CA LYS A 616 -49.72 -20.07 26.91
C LYS A 616 -48.45 -19.75 27.69
N ALA A 617 -47.79 -20.77 28.26
CA ALA A 617 -46.56 -20.60 29.04
C ALA A 617 -45.38 -20.03 28.22
N LEU A 618 -45.44 -20.10 26.89
CA LEU A 618 -44.47 -19.44 26.02
C LEU A 618 -44.71 -17.93 25.87
N ILE A 619 -45.90 -17.41 26.16
CA ILE A 619 -46.22 -15.99 26.04
C ILE A 619 -46.00 -15.31 27.40
N SER A 620 -44.88 -14.60 27.57
CA SER A 620 -44.47 -14.04 28.86
C SER A 620 -45.34 -12.88 29.34
N ASN A 621 -46.09 -12.25 28.44
CA ASN A 621 -47.07 -11.19 28.74
C ASN A 621 -48.53 -11.68 28.66
N PHE A 622 -48.79 -12.98 28.77
CA PHE A 622 -50.16 -13.51 28.75
C PHE A 622 -50.95 -13.06 29.99
N PRO A 623 -52.11 -12.41 29.85
CA PRO A 623 -52.87 -11.90 30.98
C PRO A 623 -53.71 -12.99 31.66
N ASN A 624 -53.84 -12.91 32.99
CA ASN A 624 -54.53 -13.90 33.82
C ASN A 624 -56.03 -13.58 34.05
N ASP A 625 -56.55 -12.51 33.44
CA ASP A 625 -57.92 -12.01 33.62
C ASP A 625 -58.92 -12.53 32.58
N GLY A 626 -58.45 -13.29 31.58
CA GLY A 626 -59.26 -13.80 30.47
C GLY A 626 -59.48 -12.81 29.32
N SER A 627 -58.80 -11.67 29.32
CA SER A 627 -58.85 -10.68 28.22
C SER A 627 -58.26 -11.19 26.90
N VAL A 628 -57.45 -12.26 26.92
CA VAL A 628 -56.86 -12.90 25.75
C VAL A 628 -57.10 -14.40 25.77
N THR A 629 -57.43 -14.97 24.61
CA THR A 629 -57.52 -16.43 24.41
C THR A 629 -56.62 -16.91 23.28
N LEU A 630 -56.33 -18.22 23.27
CA LEU A 630 -55.55 -18.90 22.24
C LEU A 630 -56.39 -19.98 21.55
N GLU A 631 -56.22 -20.11 20.24
CA GLU A 631 -56.76 -21.19 19.42
C GLU A 631 -55.60 -21.80 18.61
N VAL A 632 -55.37 -23.11 18.74
CA VAL A 632 -54.37 -23.83 17.95
C VAL A 632 -54.98 -24.16 16.59
N LEU A 633 -54.34 -23.73 15.51
CA LEU A 633 -54.88 -23.86 14.14
C LEU A 633 -54.34 -25.09 13.40
N ASP A 634 -53.12 -25.52 13.73
CA ASP A 634 -52.41 -26.64 13.10
C ASP A 634 -51.90 -27.60 14.17
N HIS A 635 -52.07 -28.92 13.99
CA HIS A 635 -51.63 -29.95 14.95
C HIS A 635 -50.32 -30.62 14.47
N PRO A 636 -49.31 -30.82 15.34
CA PRO A 636 -48.06 -31.49 15.01
C PRO A 636 -48.23 -33.01 14.93
N ASP A 637 -47.48 -33.67 14.05
CA ASP A 637 -47.41 -35.14 14.05
C ASP A 637 -46.50 -35.61 15.20
N MET A 638 -47.06 -36.39 16.11
CA MET A 638 -46.40 -36.90 17.30
C MET A 638 -45.89 -38.35 17.11
N THR A 639 -46.10 -38.95 15.94
CA THR A 639 -45.85 -40.38 15.68
C THR A 639 -44.46 -40.69 15.12
N GLU A 640 -43.73 -39.69 14.62
CA GLU A 640 -42.37 -39.82 14.11
C GLU A 640 -41.47 -38.64 14.50
N ASN A 641 -40.15 -38.78 14.29
CA ASN A 641 -39.19 -37.71 14.55
C ASN A 641 -39.37 -36.59 13.51
N GLY A 642 -39.70 -35.38 13.98
CA GLY A 642 -40.06 -34.28 13.10
C GLY A 642 -39.96 -32.90 13.76
N TYR A 643 -40.08 -31.87 12.94
CA TYR A 643 -40.20 -30.48 13.39
C TYR A 643 -41.36 -29.82 12.65
N THR A 644 -42.42 -29.48 13.37
CA THR A 644 -43.63 -28.87 12.81
C THR A 644 -43.77 -27.44 13.29
N LEU A 645 -44.14 -26.54 12.38
CA LEU A 645 -44.51 -25.16 12.73
C LEU A 645 -46.03 -25.11 12.99
N VAL A 646 -46.40 -25.01 14.26
CA VAL A 646 -47.78 -24.89 14.72
C VAL A 646 -48.19 -23.43 14.74
N LYS A 647 -49.26 -23.09 14.01
CA LYS A 647 -49.87 -21.75 14.09
C LYS A 647 -50.87 -21.69 15.24
N ILE A 648 -50.84 -20.58 15.96
CA ILE A 648 -51.73 -20.29 17.07
C ILE A 648 -52.33 -18.91 16.82
N LYS A 649 -53.65 -18.84 16.74
CA LYS A 649 -54.38 -17.57 16.76
C LYS A 649 -54.46 -17.08 18.21
N VAL A 650 -54.14 -15.81 18.39
CA VAL A 650 -54.27 -15.07 19.64
C VAL A 650 -55.41 -14.07 19.47
N ILE A 651 -56.41 -14.14 20.34
CA ILE A 651 -57.63 -13.33 20.24
C ILE A 651 -57.69 -12.37 21.43
N SER A 652 -57.68 -11.07 21.16
CA SER A 652 -57.89 -10.03 22.15
C SER A 652 -59.39 -9.75 22.30
N HIS A 653 -59.97 -10.05 23.46
CA HIS A 653 -61.39 -9.79 23.73
C HIS A 653 -61.69 -8.31 24.04
N SER A 654 -60.67 -7.51 24.37
CA SER A 654 -60.83 -6.06 24.57
C SER A 654 -60.87 -5.29 23.25
N SER A 655 -60.02 -5.65 22.27
CA SER A 655 -59.93 -4.94 20.98
C SER A 655 -60.58 -5.68 19.80
N GLY A 656 -61.01 -6.93 19.97
CA GLY A 656 -61.61 -7.76 18.92
C GLY A 656 -60.66 -8.17 17.79
N LYS A 657 -59.36 -7.84 17.91
CA LYS A 657 -58.31 -8.16 16.91
C LYS A 657 -57.77 -9.57 17.13
N GLU A 658 -57.39 -10.20 16.01
CA GLU A 658 -56.74 -11.51 15.96
C GLU A 658 -55.31 -11.37 15.43
N SER A 659 -54.34 -11.99 16.10
CA SER A 659 -52.95 -12.06 15.65
C SER A 659 -52.51 -13.53 15.56
N ILE A 660 -51.65 -13.89 14.60
CA ILE A 660 -51.16 -15.27 14.45
C ILE A 660 -49.69 -15.35 14.87
N ILE A 661 -49.38 -16.24 15.81
CA ILE A 661 -48.01 -16.64 16.14
C ILE A 661 -47.72 -18.04 15.63
N THR A 662 -46.43 -18.32 15.41
CA THR A 662 -45.95 -19.65 15.01
C THR A 662 -44.95 -20.17 16.03
N ILE A 663 -45.22 -21.37 16.56
CA ILE A 663 -44.38 -22.09 17.52
C ILE A 663 -43.86 -23.37 16.86
N GLY A 664 -42.56 -23.63 16.97
CA GLY A 664 -41.96 -24.90 16.56
C GLY A 664 -42.24 -26.00 17.58
N VAL A 665 -42.74 -27.14 17.14
CA VAL A 665 -42.81 -28.37 17.94
C VAL A 665 -41.80 -29.34 17.38
N SER A 666 -40.75 -29.62 18.17
CA SER A 666 -39.71 -30.60 17.85
C SER A 666 -40.03 -31.92 18.55
N VAL A 667 -40.18 -32.99 17.77
CA VAL A 667 -40.42 -34.36 18.25
C VAL A 667 -39.16 -35.19 18.03
N ALA A 668 -38.54 -35.70 19.10
CA ALA A 668 -37.21 -36.34 19.07
C ALA A 668 -36.99 -37.45 20.12
#